data_AF-A0A2D8BZX7-F1
#
_entry.id   AF-A0A2D8BZX7-F1
#
_cell.length_a   1.000
_cell.length_b   1.000
_cell.length_c   1.000
_cell.angle_alpha   90.00
_cell.angle_beta   90.00
_cell.angle_gamma   90.00
#
_symmetry.space_group_name_H-M   'P 1'
#
loop_
_entity.id
_entity.type
_entity.pdbx_description
1 polymer ?
#
loop_
_entity_poly.entity_id
_entity_poly.type
_entity_poly.pdbx_seq_one_letter_code
_entity_poly.pdbx_strand_id
1 'polypeptide(L)'
;MTEDKRVIRGFGGGPKPPPPPYRAPDTLHSRSFATVQDLISEGEIEGFASASKEGLTKGTTAYQNASLKDVFLDDTPILQSTANSSSPSDNDFNFQDVTFKSKFGTSNQTAMSGIPAESRSPTSVAVIVTASTPVTRQITNTDVDAIIVTLTWPQIQFAKDNGDVVGDEVAYKIQVQYNGGGFSDIISTSVSGRTADAYARDHRINVTGAFPIDIRVVRVTADSTDAARVNAFQFTSFQEVIDNSSSYPNSAYVALRLDSKQFNRIPTRKFRIRGIKVRIPGAGASGSGTPSVDIQTGRIIYPDGYIFNGVMGAAVYTNCPAMCLLDLLTNTRYGLGDHITDSNLDLFSFVAASKYSNTLVDDGTGSGTEEARFSCNVNIQSPKEAFAAINELSGVMRCMPIWSAGSVTISQDKETSASYLFNLANVQEGGFSYSGSSLKQRHSVISVSYFNMDSKEVDFEVVEDTAAIAKIGTVIKQVKAFACTSRNQAARLGRAILFAEQNESETITFSTSIDAGVVVRPGSVIEVNDPVRAGARRGGRVVTATTTAITIDAEAQTTLPSLTDNPTLSVILSDGTVESKTISNITGAVLTVSSAFSSAPNANAPYLISSTSLQTQLFRVIQVEEQDGLNYVITALTYVEGKYNFIENGTALPARTISLLNQPADPPSNLTISEKTVVINNIARSKLIVDWQPVQGVTQYLVNYKFEDGNYVSQVVFSSDFELLDTPIGEYTFQVFSYNAALVLSANPTTKTFTAVGKTAVPENVSNLTIEPVNEQFIRLRFTQATAIDVLHGGRVYIRHSRLTGGAATFQAAQDIIEAVAGSATEAICPALPGTYLVKFQDDGGRFSTTEAKVALSTVQITDEITVKEDREDNDTPAFNNNNSSLFSNTEYSSAKGGLILTNPVNSQTGTYTFADTLDLGSVFSLSITRHFQGVGFYTGDLFDNRTENIDTWTDFDGSIANDANAKLQVRTSTDMSSYSDFNDVANGTFKGRGFQFRVTLETSDTAQNINLQQLGYVATLKSRTEQSAVIASGSAAKNVTFTNAFFVGTSGLGNLNNFLPAVAINPQNMATGDYFEVTNVSGTGFTVHFKNSSNASINRNFTYQAVGFGKGG
;
A
#
# COMPACT_ATOMS: atom_id res chain seq x y z
N MET A 1 94.77 3.24 8.77
CA MET A 1 95.53 3.38 10.02
C MET A 1 96.84 4.09 9.73
N THR A 2 97.38 4.70 10.78
CA THR A 2 98.80 5.00 11.06
C THR A 2 99.50 6.19 10.40
N GLU A 3 100.07 7.00 11.28
CA GLU A 3 101.08 8.04 11.08
C GLU A 3 102.38 7.46 10.49
N ASP A 4 103.14 8.31 9.79
CA ASP A 4 104.59 8.18 9.71
C ASP A 4 105.27 9.56 9.60
N LYS A 5 106.28 9.81 10.42
CA LYS A 5 107.02 11.09 10.54
C LYS A 5 108.01 11.29 9.39
N ARG A 6 108.03 12.48 8.74
CA ARG A 6 109.20 12.96 7.97
C ARG A 6 109.43 14.49 8.06
N VAL A 7 110.67 14.80 8.45
CA VAL A 7 111.55 15.97 8.30
C VAL A 7 111.03 17.23 7.55
N ILE A 8 111.15 18.39 8.20
CA ILE A 8 110.85 19.74 7.70
C ILE A 8 112.00 20.26 6.82
N ARG A 9 111.68 20.67 5.58
CA ARG A 9 112.52 21.48 4.67
C ARG A 9 111.75 22.76 4.33
N GLY A 10 112.38 23.93 4.53
CA GLY A 10 111.85 25.22 4.10
C GLY A 10 112.00 25.41 2.58
N PHE A 11 110.89 25.65 1.89
CA PHE A 11 110.83 26.02 0.47
C PHE A 11 110.39 27.47 0.34
N GLY A 12 111.11 28.27 -0.45
CA GLY A 12 110.76 29.65 -0.76
C GLY A 12 109.46 29.74 -1.56
N GLY A 13 108.52 30.55 -1.08
CA GLY A 13 107.28 30.88 -1.80
C GLY A 13 107.51 32.04 -2.76
N GLY A 14 107.39 31.76 -4.06
CA GLY A 14 107.35 32.77 -5.12
C GLY A 14 106.05 33.61 -5.10
N PRO A 15 106.00 34.72 -5.85
CA PRO A 15 104.90 35.68 -5.83
C PRO A 15 103.58 35.08 -6.33
N LYS A 16 102.46 35.43 -5.67
CA LYS A 16 101.09 35.06 -6.08
C LYS A 16 100.80 35.58 -7.50
N PRO A 17 100.18 34.78 -8.39
CA PRO A 17 99.74 35.26 -9.70
C PRO A 17 98.62 36.30 -9.56
N PRO A 18 98.54 37.29 -10.47
CA PRO A 18 97.47 38.29 -10.47
C PRO A 18 96.08 37.63 -10.69
N PRO A 19 94.98 38.24 -10.20
CA PRO A 19 93.63 37.73 -10.41
C PRO A 19 93.31 37.63 -11.91
N PRO A 20 92.55 36.60 -12.34
CA PRO A 20 92.16 36.46 -13.73
C PRO A 20 91.28 37.65 -14.15
N PRO A 21 91.40 38.12 -15.41
CA PRO A 21 90.63 39.26 -15.91
C PRO A 21 89.12 39.00 -15.81
N TYR A 22 88.38 40.01 -15.34
CA TYR A 22 86.92 39.98 -15.19
C TYR A 22 86.24 40.28 -16.53
N ARG A 23 85.34 39.38 -16.93
CA ARG A 23 84.47 39.56 -18.09
C ARG A 23 83.06 39.84 -17.58
N ALA A 24 82.55 41.05 -17.82
CA ALA A 24 81.17 41.40 -17.49
C ALA A 24 80.20 40.45 -18.23
N PRO A 25 79.05 40.05 -17.64
CA PRO A 25 78.07 39.23 -18.34
C PRO A 25 77.51 39.98 -19.55
N ASP A 26 77.04 39.23 -20.56
CA ASP A 26 76.33 39.84 -21.69
C ASP A 26 74.93 40.26 -21.22
N THR A 27 74.63 41.55 -21.35
CA THR A 27 73.39 42.16 -20.82
C THR A 27 72.43 42.60 -21.92
N LEU A 28 72.86 42.58 -23.18
CA LEU A 28 72.07 43.00 -24.34
C LEU A 28 71.65 41.78 -25.16
N HIS A 29 70.36 41.58 -25.30
CA HIS A 29 69.78 40.50 -26.10
C HIS A 29 68.73 41.05 -27.05
N SER A 30 68.81 40.69 -28.33
CA SER A 30 67.80 41.04 -29.33
C SER A 30 66.45 40.48 -28.89
N ARG A 31 65.41 41.32 -28.88
CA ARG A 31 64.04 40.91 -28.51
C ARG A 31 63.16 40.92 -29.75
N SER A 32 62.28 39.92 -29.85
CA SER A 32 61.22 39.89 -30.86
C SER A 32 59.87 39.87 -30.14
N PHE A 33 58.85 40.46 -30.75
CA PHE A 33 57.53 40.55 -30.15
C PHE A 33 56.48 39.91 -31.05
N ALA A 34 55.60 39.11 -30.45
CA ALA A 34 54.38 38.64 -31.10
C ALA A 34 53.23 39.57 -30.72
N THR A 35 52.39 39.95 -31.69
CA THR A 35 51.15 40.70 -31.42
C THR A 35 49.97 39.83 -31.80
N VAL A 36 49.01 39.67 -30.90
CA VAL A 36 47.80 38.86 -31.08
C VAL A 36 46.57 39.71 -30.83
N GLN A 37 45.55 39.56 -31.66
CA GLN A 37 44.26 40.23 -31.53
C GLN A 37 43.17 39.19 -31.33
N ASP A 38 42.39 39.31 -30.26
CA ASP A 38 41.29 38.38 -29.93
C ASP A 38 39.96 39.13 -29.85
N LEU A 39 38.91 38.54 -30.44
CA LEU A 39 37.53 38.95 -30.23
C LEU A 39 37.03 38.36 -28.90
N ILE A 40 36.48 39.21 -28.03
CA ILE A 40 35.98 38.79 -26.71
C ILE A 40 34.46 38.67 -26.71
N SER A 41 33.75 39.59 -27.38
CA SER A 41 32.28 39.61 -27.37
C SER A 41 31.71 40.36 -28.57
N GLU A 42 30.55 39.90 -29.05
CA GLU A 42 29.68 40.65 -29.95
C GLU A 42 28.64 41.41 -29.11
N GLY A 43 28.87 42.70 -28.90
CA GLY A 43 28.08 43.59 -28.04
C GLY A 43 28.96 44.55 -27.21
N GLU A 44 28.35 45.64 -26.71
CA GLU A 44 29.04 46.54 -25.78
C GLU A 44 29.19 45.85 -24.42
N ILE A 45 30.44 45.65 -23.97
CA ILE A 45 30.73 45.09 -22.64
C ILE A 45 30.90 46.18 -21.58
N GLU A 46 30.61 45.83 -20.33
CA GLU A 46 30.91 46.72 -19.20
C GLU A 46 32.40 46.90 -18.98
N GLY A 47 33.20 45.84 -19.21
CA GLY A 47 34.67 45.93 -19.20
C GLY A 47 35.32 44.86 -18.34
N PHE A 48 36.55 45.12 -17.90
CA PHE A 48 37.32 44.18 -17.06
C PHE A 48 36.82 44.19 -15.61
N ALA A 49 36.67 43.00 -15.03
CA ALA A 49 35.96 42.82 -13.77
C ALA A 49 36.56 43.61 -12.60
N SER A 50 37.89 43.60 -12.45
CA SER A 50 38.62 44.30 -11.40
C SER A 50 38.54 45.81 -11.60
N ALA A 51 38.73 46.31 -12.83
CA ALA A 51 38.65 47.74 -13.13
C ALA A 51 37.25 48.32 -12.89
N SER A 52 36.20 47.59 -13.30
CA SER A 52 34.81 47.98 -13.05
C SER A 52 34.45 47.89 -11.56
N LYS A 53 34.98 46.89 -10.83
CA LYS A 53 34.76 46.74 -9.38
C LYS A 53 35.37 47.89 -8.57
N GLU A 54 36.51 48.40 -9.01
CA GLU A 54 37.18 49.57 -8.43
C GLU A 54 36.57 50.91 -8.88
N GLY A 55 35.57 50.90 -9.78
CA GLY A 55 34.90 52.11 -10.27
C GLY A 55 35.77 52.99 -11.17
N LEU A 56 36.78 52.40 -11.84
CA LEU A 56 37.74 53.15 -12.64
C LEU A 56 37.15 53.55 -14.01
N THR A 57 37.50 54.75 -14.47
CA THR A 57 37.05 55.25 -15.77
C THR A 57 37.84 54.62 -16.92
N LYS A 58 37.13 54.06 -17.90
CA LYS A 58 37.70 53.46 -19.13
C LYS A 58 38.66 54.44 -19.82
N GLY A 59 39.82 53.93 -20.25
CA GLY A 59 40.84 54.73 -20.96
C GLY A 59 41.86 55.43 -20.08
N THR A 60 41.68 55.44 -18.75
CA THR A 60 42.72 55.90 -17.80
C THR A 60 43.82 54.86 -17.62
N THR A 61 45.03 55.28 -17.24
CA THR A 61 46.14 54.37 -16.93
C THR A 61 45.78 53.41 -15.79
N ALA A 62 45.08 53.90 -14.76
CA ALA A 62 44.64 53.06 -13.65
C ALA A 62 43.69 51.94 -14.12
N TYR A 63 42.78 52.25 -15.05
CA TYR A 63 41.90 51.24 -15.66
C TYR A 63 42.69 50.18 -16.44
N GLN A 64 43.69 50.61 -17.22
CA GLN A 64 44.54 49.69 -17.99
C GLN A 64 45.30 48.74 -17.05
N ASN A 65 45.92 49.27 -16.00
CA ASN A 65 46.61 48.48 -14.99
C ASN A 65 45.67 47.50 -14.26
N ALA A 66 44.49 47.95 -13.83
CA ALA A 66 43.50 47.08 -13.21
C ALA A 66 43.04 45.96 -14.15
N SER A 67 42.93 46.25 -15.45
CA SER A 67 42.56 45.24 -16.47
C SER A 67 43.61 44.12 -16.58
N LEU A 68 44.90 44.41 -16.32
CA LEU A 68 45.96 43.39 -16.34
C LEU A 68 45.82 42.35 -15.22
N LYS A 69 45.04 42.63 -14.17
CA LYS A 69 44.67 41.65 -13.14
C LYS A 69 43.68 40.60 -13.65
N ASP A 70 42.96 40.93 -14.72
CA ASP A 70 41.90 40.10 -15.32
C ASP A 70 42.32 39.41 -16.62
N VAL A 71 43.57 39.61 -17.06
CA VAL A 71 44.16 38.99 -18.25
C VAL A 71 45.15 37.93 -17.80
N PHE A 72 44.88 36.68 -18.16
CA PHE A 72 45.68 35.53 -17.76
C PHE A 72 46.42 34.94 -18.96
N LEU A 73 47.72 34.72 -18.81
CA LEU A 73 48.59 34.03 -19.77
C LEU A 73 49.05 32.71 -19.13
N ASP A 74 48.70 31.58 -19.74
CA ASP A 74 48.91 30.23 -19.18
C ASP A 74 48.49 30.16 -17.69
N ASP A 75 47.24 30.59 -17.45
CA ASP A 75 46.55 30.65 -16.14
C ASP A 75 47.14 31.61 -15.09
N THR A 76 48.19 32.35 -15.43
CA THR A 76 48.82 33.35 -14.55
C THR A 76 48.40 34.76 -14.94
N PRO A 77 47.88 35.60 -14.01
CA PRO A 77 47.50 36.97 -14.35
C PRO A 77 48.75 37.81 -14.66
N ILE A 78 48.62 38.79 -15.57
CA ILE A 78 49.75 39.68 -15.92
C ILE A 78 50.19 40.50 -14.71
N LEU A 79 49.21 41.07 -14.00
CA LEU A 79 49.41 41.82 -12.76
C LEU A 79 48.79 41.05 -11.59
N GLN A 80 49.50 40.96 -10.46
CA GLN A 80 48.97 40.30 -9.26
C GLN A 80 47.68 40.98 -8.77
N SER A 81 46.75 40.19 -8.23
CA SER A 81 45.44 40.68 -7.79
C SER A 81 45.53 41.71 -6.66
N THR A 82 46.57 41.63 -5.82
CA THR A 82 46.84 42.53 -4.69
C THR A 82 47.55 43.84 -5.10
N ALA A 83 47.98 43.97 -6.36
CA ALA A 83 48.75 45.12 -6.82
C ALA A 83 47.92 46.41 -6.84
N ASN A 84 48.59 47.55 -6.66
CA ASN A 84 47.96 48.86 -6.77
C ASN A 84 47.65 49.18 -8.24
N SER A 85 46.39 49.51 -8.54
CA SER A 85 45.96 49.81 -9.92
C SER A 85 46.46 51.17 -10.43
N SER A 86 46.70 52.15 -9.56
CA SER A 86 47.18 53.47 -9.98
C SER A 86 48.67 53.47 -10.30
N SER A 87 49.46 52.78 -9.48
CA SER A 87 50.92 52.73 -9.59
C SER A 87 51.45 51.35 -9.16
N PRO A 88 51.39 50.32 -10.03
CA PRO A 88 51.96 49.02 -9.73
C PRO A 88 53.49 49.09 -9.70
N SER A 89 54.11 48.30 -8.83
CA SER A 89 55.57 48.15 -8.73
C SER A 89 56.06 47.06 -9.69
N ASP A 90 57.33 47.09 -10.10
CA ASP A 90 57.89 46.13 -11.06
C ASP A 90 57.78 44.67 -10.56
N ASN A 91 57.84 44.44 -9.25
CA ASN A 91 57.68 43.12 -8.62
C ASN A 91 56.22 42.62 -8.57
N ASP A 92 55.24 43.48 -8.84
CA ASP A 92 53.82 43.09 -8.90
C ASP A 92 53.46 42.40 -10.23
N PHE A 93 54.29 42.58 -11.27
CA PHE A 93 54.09 42.01 -12.60
C PHE A 93 54.69 40.61 -12.70
N ASN A 94 53.86 39.62 -13.02
CA ASN A 94 54.31 38.25 -13.28
C ASN A 94 54.99 38.14 -14.66
N PHE A 95 54.59 39.00 -15.60
CA PHE A 95 55.15 39.11 -16.94
C PHE A 95 55.54 40.56 -17.23
N GLN A 96 56.70 40.75 -17.83
CA GLN A 96 57.33 42.06 -18.04
C GLN A 96 57.23 42.39 -19.53
N ASP A 97 57.22 43.67 -19.87
CA ASP A 97 57.17 44.13 -21.27
C ASP A 97 55.93 43.64 -22.07
N VAL A 98 54.82 43.32 -21.37
CA VAL A 98 53.54 42.97 -22.01
C VAL A 98 52.74 44.25 -22.26
N THR A 99 52.37 44.50 -23.52
CA THR A 99 51.45 45.61 -23.86
C THR A 99 50.05 45.06 -24.06
N PHE A 100 49.07 45.64 -23.37
CA PHE A 100 47.65 45.29 -23.48
C PHE A 100 46.82 46.48 -23.93
N LYS A 101 45.97 46.28 -24.93
CA LYS A 101 44.99 47.26 -25.40
C LYS A 101 43.62 46.62 -25.50
N SER A 102 42.57 47.37 -25.17
CA SER A 102 41.20 46.88 -25.19
C SER A 102 40.24 47.86 -25.85
N LYS A 103 39.18 47.29 -26.43
CA LYS A 103 38.07 47.96 -27.07
C LYS A 103 36.78 47.29 -26.58
N PHE A 104 35.77 48.09 -26.23
CA PHE A 104 34.62 47.64 -25.44
C PHE A 104 33.35 47.38 -26.25
N GLY A 105 33.40 47.53 -27.58
CA GLY A 105 32.27 47.24 -28.46
C GLY A 105 31.20 48.32 -28.47
N THR A 106 31.56 49.60 -28.32
CA THR A 106 30.58 50.69 -28.50
C THR A 106 30.24 50.89 -29.98
N SER A 107 29.06 51.44 -30.29
CA SER A 107 28.68 51.72 -31.69
C SER A 107 29.56 52.77 -32.36
N ASN A 108 30.09 53.74 -31.59
CA ASN A 108 30.97 54.81 -32.09
C ASN A 108 32.44 54.55 -31.75
N GLN A 109 32.85 53.28 -31.72
CA GLN A 109 34.20 52.88 -31.38
C GLN A 109 35.22 53.26 -32.45
N THR A 110 36.41 53.70 -32.04
CA THR A 110 37.54 53.98 -32.92
C THR A 110 38.42 52.75 -33.12
N ALA A 111 39.18 52.68 -34.22
CA ALA A 111 40.18 51.63 -34.46
C ALA A 111 41.25 51.56 -33.37
N MET A 112 41.87 50.39 -33.21
CA MET A 112 42.97 50.19 -32.27
C MET A 112 44.30 50.57 -32.91
N SER A 113 45.01 51.54 -32.33
CA SER A 113 46.27 52.04 -32.89
C SER A 113 47.45 51.08 -32.66
N GLY A 114 48.42 51.07 -33.58
CA GLY A 114 49.69 50.38 -33.40
C GLY A 114 49.63 48.86 -33.54
N ILE A 115 48.58 48.33 -34.18
CA ILE A 115 48.45 46.92 -34.56
C ILE A 115 48.68 46.83 -36.08
N PRO A 116 49.78 46.19 -36.53
CA PRO A 116 50.07 46.08 -37.96
C PRO A 116 49.02 45.20 -38.64
N ALA A 117 48.35 45.71 -39.68
CA ALA A 117 47.53 44.90 -40.59
C ALA A 117 48.42 44.21 -41.63
N GLU A 118 49.38 44.96 -42.18
CA GLU A 118 50.35 44.48 -43.15
C GLU A 118 51.74 45.02 -42.78
N SER A 119 52.75 44.16 -42.84
CA SER A 119 54.15 44.58 -42.77
C SER A 119 54.85 44.17 -44.06
N ARG A 120 55.49 45.13 -44.72
CA ARG A 120 56.30 44.84 -45.90
C ARG A 120 57.65 44.24 -45.48
N SER A 121 58.22 43.39 -46.33
CA SER A 121 59.55 42.82 -46.07
C SER A 121 60.59 43.92 -45.85
N PRO A 122 61.52 43.75 -44.89
CA PRO A 122 62.52 44.77 -44.58
C PRO A 122 63.37 45.14 -45.80
N THR A 123 63.41 46.43 -46.10
CA THR A 123 64.30 47.01 -47.10
C THR A 123 65.69 47.14 -46.48
N SER A 124 66.67 46.46 -47.04
CA SER A 124 68.05 46.48 -46.54
C SER A 124 68.71 47.85 -46.75
N VAL A 125 69.36 48.36 -45.71
CA VAL A 125 70.17 49.59 -45.72
C VAL A 125 71.65 49.24 -45.54
N ALA A 126 71.98 48.48 -44.48
CA ALA A 126 73.31 47.96 -44.15
C ALA A 126 74.46 49.00 -44.15
N VAL A 127 74.24 50.20 -43.60
CA VAL A 127 75.25 51.26 -43.53
C VAL A 127 75.63 51.57 -42.09
N ILE A 128 76.94 51.59 -41.79
CA ILE A 128 77.49 52.02 -40.49
C ILE A 128 77.22 53.52 -40.30
N VAL A 129 76.67 53.88 -39.14
CA VAL A 129 76.38 55.28 -38.80
C VAL A 129 77.54 55.83 -37.97
N THR A 130 78.26 56.82 -38.52
CA THR A 130 79.35 57.52 -37.82
C THR A 130 78.86 58.87 -37.30
N ALA A 131 79.57 59.46 -36.33
CA ALA A 131 79.19 60.75 -35.76
C ALA A 131 79.22 61.89 -36.80
N SER A 132 80.08 61.78 -37.83
CA SER A 132 80.19 62.76 -38.92
C SER A 132 79.25 62.49 -40.10
N THR A 133 78.77 61.26 -40.28
CA THR A 133 77.99 60.84 -41.45
C THR A 133 76.66 60.21 -41.02
N PRO A 134 75.59 61.00 -40.85
CA PRO A 134 74.26 60.47 -40.59
C PRO A 134 73.68 59.79 -41.83
N VAL A 135 72.89 58.73 -41.64
CA VAL A 135 72.33 57.93 -42.74
C VAL A 135 70.85 58.27 -42.90
N THR A 136 70.45 58.74 -44.08
CA THR A 136 69.06 59.12 -44.40
C THR A 136 68.44 58.20 -45.46
N ARG A 137 67.17 57.85 -45.29
CA ARG A 137 66.36 57.07 -46.25
C ARG A 137 64.99 57.72 -46.44
N GLN A 138 64.58 57.85 -47.70
CA GLN A 138 63.30 58.44 -48.08
C GLN A 138 62.23 57.36 -48.23
N ILE A 139 61.03 57.66 -47.74
CA ILE A 139 59.81 56.87 -47.87
C ILE A 139 58.83 57.67 -48.71
N THR A 140 58.37 57.08 -49.82
CA THR A 140 57.49 57.74 -50.79
C THR A 140 56.07 57.17 -50.81
N ASN A 141 55.86 56.00 -50.19
CA ASN A 141 54.56 55.34 -50.12
C ASN A 141 53.64 56.05 -49.13
N THR A 142 52.53 56.61 -49.61
CA THR A 142 51.58 57.39 -48.82
C THR A 142 50.70 56.58 -47.88
N ASP A 143 50.62 55.26 -48.09
CA ASP A 143 49.71 54.37 -47.36
C ASP A 143 50.33 53.85 -46.05
N VAL A 144 51.53 54.30 -45.70
CA VAL A 144 52.30 53.82 -44.54
C VAL A 144 51.95 54.59 -43.28
N ASP A 145 51.49 53.88 -42.25
CA ASP A 145 51.14 54.48 -40.94
C ASP A 145 52.35 54.52 -39.98
N ALA A 146 53.31 53.61 -40.14
CA ALA A 146 54.52 53.59 -39.33
C ALA A 146 55.71 52.99 -40.08
N ILE A 147 56.92 53.39 -39.68
CA ILE A 147 58.16 52.80 -40.16
C ILE A 147 58.90 52.16 -38.99
N ILE A 148 59.33 50.91 -39.14
CA ILE A 148 60.19 50.23 -38.18
C ILE A 148 61.63 50.36 -38.66
N VAL A 149 62.48 50.98 -37.85
CA VAL A 149 63.92 51.15 -38.10
C VAL A 149 64.69 50.13 -37.27
N THR A 150 65.43 49.24 -37.94
CA THR A 150 66.27 48.23 -37.28
C THR A 150 67.72 48.72 -37.23
N LEU A 151 68.24 48.88 -36.02
CA LEU A 151 69.65 49.18 -35.77
C LEU A 151 70.34 47.92 -35.23
N THR A 152 71.53 47.62 -35.74
CA THR A 152 72.31 46.47 -35.27
C THR A 152 73.70 46.89 -34.82
N TRP A 153 74.08 46.44 -33.62
CA TRP A 153 75.42 46.51 -33.07
C TRP A 153 76.05 45.12 -33.22
N PRO A 154 77.06 44.93 -34.07
CA PRO A 154 77.72 43.64 -34.21
C PRO A 154 78.30 43.13 -32.89
N GLN A 155 78.90 44.02 -32.10
CA GLN A 155 79.42 43.77 -30.74
C GLN A 155 79.44 45.09 -29.96
N ILE A 156 79.29 45.03 -28.63
CA ILE A 156 79.53 46.16 -27.73
C ILE A 156 80.41 45.68 -26.57
N GLN A 157 81.66 46.11 -26.56
CA GLN A 157 82.61 45.75 -25.50
C GLN A 157 83.78 46.73 -25.43
N PHE A 158 84.29 46.93 -24.23
CA PHE A 158 85.51 47.68 -23.96
C PHE A 158 86.47 46.82 -23.15
N ALA A 159 87.59 46.45 -23.77
CA ALA A 159 88.71 45.77 -23.11
C ALA A 159 89.60 46.82 -22.44
N LYS A 160 89.74 46.75 -21.13
CA LYS A 160 90.61 47.62 -20.34
C LYS A 160 92.05 47.08 -20.33
N ASP A 161 93.02 47.95 -20.05
CA ASP A 161 94.45 47.60 -19.99
C ASP A 161 94.78 46.54 -18.93
N ASN A 162 93.90 46.35 -17.93
CA ASN A 162 94.02 45.31 -16.91
C ASN A 162 93.51 43.93 -17.37
N GLY A 163 93.08 43.79 -18.62
CA GLY A 163 92.53 42.57 -19.21
C GLY A 163 91.02 42.40 -19.02
N ASP A 164 90.35 43.26 -18.25
CA ASP A 164 88.90 43.18 -18.04
C ASP A 164 88.12 43.57 -19.29
N VAL A 165 87.00 42.90 -19.55
CA VAL A 165 86.09 43.25 -20.64
C VAL A 165 84.75 43.71 -20.05
N VAL A 166 84.44 44.98 -20.21
CA VAL A 166 83.21 45.61 -19.71
C VAL A 166 82.31 46.08 -20.86
N GLY A 167 81.09 46.50 -20.53
CA GLY A 167 80.19 47.13 -21.50
C GLY A 167 80.58 48.56 -21.87
N ASP A 168 79.99 49.09 -22.93
CA ASP A 168 80.12 50.49 -23.35
C ASP A 168 78.73 51.09 -23.61
N GLU A 169 78.66 52.42 -23.76
CA GLU A 169 77.41 53.14 -24.02
C GLU A 169 77.46 53.93 -25.32
N VAL A 170 76.47 53.70 -26.19
CA VAL A 170 76.33 54.36 -27.49
C VAL A 170 74.99 55.09 -27.56
N ALA A 171 75.04 56.42 -27.57
CA ALA A 171 73.90 57.30 -27.79
C ALA A 171 73.68 57.54 -29.29
N TYR A 172 72.42 57.50 -29.71
CA TYR A 172 71.98 57.74 -31.08
C TYR A 172 70.60 58.42 -31.10
N LYS A 173 70.28 59.00 -32.26
CA LYS A 173 69.00 59.63 -32.54
C LYS A 173 68.41 59.09 -33.83
N ILE A 174 67.09 58.97 -33.87
CA ILE A 174 66.36 58.77 -35.11
C ILE A 174 65.48 59.99 -35.32
N GLN A 175 65.72 60.65 -36.45
CA GLN A 175 65.07 61.88 -36.84
C GLN A 175 64.15 61.64 -38.03
N VAL A 176 63.07 62.40 -38.10
CA VAL A 176 62.13 62.37 -39.22
C VAL A 176 61.99 63.77 -39.79
N GLN A 177 61.93 63.88 -41.11
CA GLN A 177 61.59 65.08 -41.85
C GLN A 177 60.37 64.79 -42.71
N TYR A 178 59.32 65.61 -42.59
CA TYR A 178 58.09 65.49 -43.38
C TYR A 178 58.11 66.47 -44.55
N ASN A 179 57.90 65.98 -45.77
CA ASN A 179 57.77 66.74 -47.02
C ASN A 179 58.77 67.90 -47.16
N GLY A 180 60.07 67.62 -46.96
CA GLY A 180 61.14 68.61 -47.11
C GLY A 180 61.25 69.66 -45.98
N GLY A 181 60.54 69.50 -44.86
CA GLY A 181 60.61 70.39 -43.67
C GLY A 181 61.92 70.28 -42.87
N GLY A 182 61.90 70.61 -41.57
CA GLY A 182 63.05 70.36 -40.69
C GLY A 182 63.12 68.92 -40.18
N PHE A 183 64.31 68.43 -39.83
CA PHE A 183 64.45 67.17 -39.09
C PHE A 183 64.07 67.36 -37.62
N SER A 184 63.11 66.57 -37.13
CA SER A 184 62.74 66.48 -35.72
C SER A 184 63.29 65.20 -35.08
N ASP A 185 63.84 65.31 -33.86
CA ASP A 185 64.26 64.16 -33.05
C ASP A 185 63.02 63.38 -32.57
N ILE A 186 62.76 62.21 -33.16
CA ILE A 186 61.65 61.34 -32.74
C ILE A 186 62.11 60.36 -31.66
N ILE A 187 63.32 59.79 -31.82
CA ILE A 187 63.96 58.94 -30.83
C ILE A 187 65.29 59.57 -30.47
N SER A 188 65.57 59.71 -29.17
CA SER A 188 66.87 60.11 -28.64
C SER A 188 67.18 59.25 -27.42
N THR A 189 68.07 58.26 -27.59
CA THR A 189 68.34 57.24 -26.56
C THR A 189 69.76 56.70 -26.67
N SER A 190 70.14 55.81 -25.75
CA SER A 190 71.40 55.07 -25.79
C SER A 190 71.18 53.57 -25.64
N VAL A 191 72.18 52.80 -26.07
CA VAL A 191 72.35 51.38 -25.74
C VAL A 191 73.58 51.28 -24.85
N SER A 192 73.39 50.73 -23.65
CA SER A 192 74.45 50.56 -22.65
C SER A 192 74.50 49.10 -22.21
N GLY A 193 75.69 48.50 -22.23
CA GLY A 193 75.88 47.10 -21.82
C GLY A 193 77.01 46.42 -22.56
N ARG A 194 77.20 45.12 -22.29
CA ARG A 194 78.15 44.26 -23.00
C ARG A 194 77.41 43.23 -23.83
N THR A 195 77.88 42.99 -25.06
CA THR A 195 77.49 41.84 -25.87
C THR A 195 78.64 41.44 -26.79
N ALA A 196 78.96 40.14 -26.81
CA ALA A 196 79.88 39.58 -27.81
C ALA A 196 79.17 39.16 -29.11
N ASP A 197 77.84 39.06 -29.08
CA ASP A 197 77.00 38.72 -30.23
C ASP A 197 76.31 39.97 -30.83
N ALA A 198 75.83 39.82 -32.06
CA ALA A 198 75.10 40.87 -32.75
C ALA A 198 73.76 41.18 -32.05
N TYR A 199 73.65 42.40 -31.55
CA TYR A 199 72.44 42.93 -30.90
C TYR A 199 71.66 43.80 -31.89
N ALA A 200 70.40 43.47 -32.12
CA ALA A 200 69.48 44.25 -32.95
C ALA A 200 68.40 44.90 -32.09
N ARG A 201 68.06 46.15 -32.43
CA ARG A 201 66.99 46.91 -31.77
C ARG A 201 66.11 47.59 -32.83
N ASP A 202 64.82 47.32 -32.74
CA ASP A 202 63.81 47.90 -33.61
C ASP A 202 63.15 49.12 -32.96
N HIS A 203 62.95 50.16 -33.75
CA HIS A 203 62.23 51.37 -33.35
C HIS A 203 61.06 51.60 -34.29
N ARG A 204 59.84 51.48 -33.77
CA ARG A 204 58.63 51.83 -34.52
C ARG A 204 58.36 53.33 -34.42
N ILE A 205 58.29 53.99 -35.56
CA ILE A 205 58.05 55.42 -35.68
C ILE A 205 56.72 55.60 -36.41
N ASN A 206 55.72 56.15 -35.72
CA ASN A 206 54.44 56.45 -36.36
C ASN A 206 54.57 57.68 -37.25
N VAL A 207 54.01 57.59 -38.45
CA VAL A 207 53.96 58.67 -39.44
C VAL A 207 52.83 59.61 -39.06
N THR A 208 53.13 60.90 -38.90
CA THR A 208 52.13 61.92 -38.50
C THR A 208 52.03 63.11 -39.45
N GLY A 209 52.85 63.16 -40.49
CA GLY A 209 52.93 64.26 -41.44
C GLY A 209 52.83 63.80 -42.90
N ALA A 210 52.90 64.76 -43.83
CA ALA A 210 52.79 64.49 -45.26
C ALA A 210 54.06 63.84 -45.83
N PHE A 211 53.86 62.99 -46.83
CA PHE A 211 54.90 62.38 -47.65
C PHE A 211 55.47 63.37 -48.69
N PRO A 212 56.69 63.16 -49.21
CA PRO A 212 57.64 62.11 -48.83
C PRO A 212 58.25 62.34 -47.44
N ILE A 213 58.68 61.26 -46.79
CA ILE A 213 59.23 61.28 -45.43
C ILE A 213 60.67 60.83 -45.46
N ASP A 214 61.57 61.59 -44.85
CA ASP A 214 62.97 61.22 -44.72
C ASP A 214 63.28 60.79 -43.28
N ILE A 215 63.73 59.55 -43.11
CA ILE A 215 64.21 59.01 -41.84
C ILE A 215 65.72 59.07 -41.80
N ARG A 216 66.26 59.71 -40.77
CA ARG A 216 67.69 59.87 -40.56
C ARG A 216 68.14 59.27 -39.23
N VAL A 217 69.12 58.38 -39.28
CA VAL A 217 69.79 57.84 -38.09
C VAL A 217 71.09 58.60 -37.87
N VAL A 218 71.28 59.09 -36.65
CA VAL A 218 72.44 59.90 -36.25
C VAL A 218 73.10 59.28 -35.03
N ARG A 219 74.41 59.06 -35.08
CA ARG A 219 75.19 58.70 -33.90
C ARG A 219 75.54 59.95 -33.09
N VAL A 220 75.32 59.93 -31.77
CA VAL A 220 75.62 61.05 -30.86
C VAL A 220 76.93 60.83 -30.12
N THR A 221 77.22 59.61 -29.66
CA THR A 221 78.52 59.28 -29.06
C THR A 221 79.62 59.35 -30.10
N ALA A 222 80.77 59.95 -29.78
CA ALA A 222 81.93 59.99 -30.68
C ALA A 222 82.33 58.58 -31.19
N ASP A 223 82.86 58.51 -32.41
CA ASP A 223 83.38 57.27 -32.97
C ASP A 223 84.60 56.80 -32.17
N SER A 224 84.70 55.49 -31.90
CA SER A 224 85.84 54.93 -31.18
C SER A 224 87.11 55.01 -32.02
N THR A 225 88.17 55.61 -31.48
CA THR A 225 89.52 55.57 -32.06
C THR A 225 90.40 54.50 -31.41
N ASP A 226 89.88 53.82 -30.38
CA ASP A 226 90.57 52.79 -29.61
C ASP A 226 90.17 51.40 -30.11
N ALA A 227 91.16 50.61 -30.54
CA ALA A 227 90.96 49.24 -31.00
C ALA A 227 90.43 48.30 -29.89
N ALA A 228 90.64 48.66 -28.61
CA ALA A 228 90.12 47.91 -27.47
C ALA A 228 88.64 48.19 -27.17
N ARG A 229 88.04 49.22 -27.82
CA ARG A 229 86.62 49.59 -27.67
C ARG A 229 85.85 49.37 -28.97
N VAL A 230 84.94 48.40 -28.95
CA VAL A 230 84.06 48.06 -30.07
C VAL A 230 82.64 48.50 -29.73
N ASN A 231 82.13 49.49 -30.46
CA ASN A 231 80.82 50.08 -30.21
C ASN A 231 80.15 50.65 -31.48
N ALA A 232 80.61 50.23 -32.66
CA ALA A 232 80.03 50.64 -33.93
C ALA A 232 78.63 50.02 -34.12
N PHE A 233 77.73 50.74 -34.77
CA PHE A 233 76.42 50.24 -35.14
C PHE A 233 76.04 50.65 -36.56
N GLN A 234 75.13 49.91 -37.14
CA GLN A 234 74.63 50.14 -38.48
C GLN A 234 73.12 50.34 -38.48
N PHE A 235 72.66 51.17 -39.40
CA PHE A 235 71.27 51.18 -39.84
C PHE A 235 71.08 49.99 -40.78
N THR A 236 70.51 48.90 -40.26
CA THR A 236 70.46 47.60 -40.94
C THR A 236 69.36 47.56 -41.99
N SER A 237 68.15 47.96 -41.63
CA SER A 237 66.98 47.92 -42.51
C SER A 237 65.86 48.79 -41.96
N PHE A 238 64.90 49.12 -42.82
CA PHE A 238 63.61 49.67 -42.40
C PHE A 238 62.45 48.87 -42.99
N GLN A 239 61.30 48.89 -42.33
CA GLN A 239 60.05 48.27 -42.78
C GLN A 239 58.94 49.31 -42.82
N GLU A 240 58.18 49.32 -43.91
CA GLU A 240 56.94 50.07 -44.04
C GLU A 240 55.79 49.24 -43.45
N VAL A 241 55.05 49.82 -42.50
CA VAL A 241 53.95 49.17 -41.78
C VAL A 241 52.65 49.93 -42.02
N ILE A 242 51.61 49.20 -42.41
CA ILE A 242 50.24 49.69 -42.53
C ILE A 242 49.47 49.14 -41.33
N ASP A 243 48.86 50.01 -40.53
CA ASP A 243 48.10 49.61 -39.36
C ASP A 243 46.67 49.18 -39.72
N ASN A 244 46.08 48.36 -38.86
CA ASN A 244 44.68 48.00 -39.01
C ASN A 244 43.75 49.18 -38.68
N SER A 245 43.08 49.72 -39.70
CA SER A 245 42.11 50.81 -39.58
C SER A 245 40.68 50.34 -39.26
N SER A 246 40.44 49.04 -39.13
CA SER A 246 39.12 48.48 -38.81
C SER A 246 38.71 48.81 -37.37
N SER A 247 37.57 49.49 -37.20
CA SER A 247 37.05 49.88 -35.88
C SER A 247 36.21 48.81 -35.17
N TYR A 248 35.72 47.81 -35.92
CA TYR A 248 34.79 46.76 -35.47
C TYR A 248 33.70 47.29 -34.51
N PRO A 249 32.75 48.11 -34.99
CA PRO A 249 31.67 48.63 -34.17
C PRO A 249 30.83 47.50 -33.58
N ASN A 250 30.38 47.66 -32.34
CA ASN A 250 29.60 46.65 -31.60
C ASN A 250 30.34 45.33 -31.34
N SER A 251 31.66 45.28 -31.53
CA SER A 251 32.49 44.12 -31.18
C SER A 251 33.56 44.54 -30.16
N ALA A 252 33.62 43.84 -29.04
CA ALA A 252 34.63 44.03 -28.01
C ALA A 252 35.82 43.12 -28.30
N TYR A 253 37.01 43.69 -28.43
CA TYR A 253 38.23 42.97 -28.79
C TYR A 253 39.44 43.53 -28.05
N VAL A 254 40.48 42.72 -27.94
CA VAL A 254 41.74 43.07 -27.28
C VAL A 254 42.93 42.80 -28.19
N ALA A 255 44.02 43.50 -27.92
CA ALA A 255 45.32 43.14 -28.48
C ALA A 255 46.37 43.02 -27.38
N LEU A 256 47.18 41.97 -27.50
CA LEU A 256 48.28 41.64 -26.61
C LEU A 256 49.57 41.60 -27.41
N ARG A 257 50.59 42.31 -26.93
CA ARG A 257 51.96 42.22 -27.45
C ARG A 257 52.85 41.55 -26.41
N LEU A 258 53.49 40.46 -26.80
CA LEU A 258 54.23 39.55 -25.92
C LEU A 258 55.70 39.47 -26.35
N ASP A 259 56.63 39.46 -25.40
CA ASP A 259 58.07 39.27 -25.65
C ASP A 259 58.41 37.77 -25.81
N SER A 260 59.09 37.43 -26.91
CA SER A 260 59.57 36.07 -27.19
C SER A 260 60.57 35.55 -26.15
N LYS A 261 61.19 36.42 -25.34
CA LYS A 261 62.06 35.98 -24.23
C LYS A 261 61.26 35.32 -23.11
N GLN A 262 60.03 35.77 -22.88
CA GLN A 262 59.19 35.25 -21.79
C GLN A 262 58.41 34.00 -22.21
N PHE A 263 58.10 33.86 -23.50
CA PHE A 263 57.29 32.76 -24.01
C PHE A 263 57.93 32.12 -25.24
N ASN A 264 58.12 30.80 -25.22
CA ASN A 264 58.65 30.02 -26.34
C ASN A 264 57.57 29.66 -27.40
N ARG A 265 56.30 29.90 -27.09
CA ARG A 265 55.11 29.75 -27.93
C ARG A 265 54.12 30.85 -27.58
N ILE A 266 53.11 31.08 -28.40
CA ILE A 266 52.02 31.97 -28.02
C ILE A 266 51.26 31.32 -26.83
N PRO A 267 51.16 31.98 -25.65
CA PRO A 267 50.49 31.42 -24.48
C PRO A 267 48.97 31.36 -24.69
N THR A 268 48.32 30.49 -23.93
CA THR A 268 46.86 30.46 -23.80
C THR A 268 46.39 31.70 -23.06
N ARG A 269 45.24 32.26 -23.46
CA ARG A 269 44.75 33.54 -22.97
C ARG A 269 43.35 33.37 -22.41
N LYS A 270 43.13 33.79 -21.17
CA LYS A 270 41.81 33.87 -20.55
C LYS A 270 41.54 35.30 -20.11
N PHE A 271 40.31 35.76 -20.25
CA PHE A 271 39.89 37.13 -19.94
C PHE A 271 38.72 37.10 -18.96
N ARG A 272 38.87 37.78 -17.81
CA ARG A 272 37.79 37.95 -16.85
C ARG A 272 37.08 39.29 -17.10
N ILE A 273 35.92 39.23 -17.72
CA ILE A 273 35.14 40.42 -18.08
C ILE A 273 33.76 40.42 -17.43
N ARG A 274 33.21 41.61 -17.25
CA ARG A 274 31.77 41.83 -17.09
C ARG A 274 31.19 41.95 -18.50
N GLY A 275 30.23 41.07 -18.78
CA GLY A 275 29.71 40.79 -20.13
C GLY A 275 28.96 41.95 -20.79
N ILE A 276 28.18 41.60 -21.80
CA ILE A 276 27.38 42.54 -22.58
C ILE A 276 26.40 43.32 -21.70
N LYS A 277 26.14 44.57 -22.10
CA LYS A 277 25.09 45.39 -21.52
C LYS A 277 23.75 45.05 -22.16
N VAL A 278 22.73 44.82 -21.33
CA VAL A 278 21.38 44.44 -21.76
C VAL A 278 20.36 45.41 -21.19
N ARG A 279 19.21 45.58 -21.87
CA ARG A 279 18.13 46.44 -21.38
C ARG A 279 17.58 45.91 -20.05
N ILE A 280 17.38 46.79 -19.07
CA ILE A 280 16.72 46.47 -17.79
C ILE A 280 15.38 47.23 -17.68
N PRO A 281 14.47 46.87 -16.76
CA PRO A 281 13.19 47.57 -16.64
C PRO A 281 13.38 49.06 -16.30
N GLY A 282 12.59 49.93 -16.95
CA GLY A 282 12.69 51.38 -16.80
C GLY A 282 12.03 51.92 -15.53
N ALA A 283 11.80 53.23 -15.49
CA ALA A 283 11.09 53.88 -14.40
C ALA A 283 9.68 53.29 -14.24
N GLY A 284 9.29 53.00 -13.00
CA GLY A 284 8.03 52.33 -12.71
C GLY A 284 6.81 53.25 -12.81
N ALA A 285 5.63 52.65 -12.89
CA ALA A 285 4.35 53.35 -12.86
C ALA A 285 4.13 54.05 -11.51
N SER A 286 3.33 55.11 -11.51
CA SER A 286 2.91 55.81 -10.28
C SER A 286 4.06 56.28 -9.39
N GLY A 287 5.24 56.57 -9.96
CA GLY A 287 6.40 57.03 -9.21
C GLY A 287 7.08 55.97 -8.35
N SER A 288 6.89 54.66 -8.64
CA SER A 288 7.47 53.55 -7.88
C SER A 288 9.00 53.37 -8.04
N GLY A 289 9.73 54.42 -8.42
CA GLY A 289 11.19 54.44 -8.59
C GLY A 289 11.72 53.80 -9.89
N THR A 290 13.05 53.80 -10.04
CA THR A 290 13.78 53.23 -11.19
C THR A 290 14.74 52.14 -10.70
N PRO A 291 14.72 50.92 -11.28
CA PRO A 291 15.68 49.87 -10.96
C PRO A 291 17.12 50.27 -11.29
N SER A 292 18.07 49.78 -10.50
CA SER A 292 19.50 49.97 -10.71
C SER A 292 20.25 48.64 -10.65
N VAL A 293 21.53 48.62 -11.02
CA VAL A 293 22.36 47.42 -10.90
C VAL A 293 23.44 47.65 -9.86
N ASP A 294 23.60 46.67 -8.96
CA ASP A 294 24.80 46.58 -8.13
C ASP A 294 25.96 46.06 -8.97
N ILE A 295 26.94 46.93 -9.24
CA ILE A 295 28.11 46.57 -10.05
C ILE A 295 28.98 45.50 -9.41
N GLN A 296 28.91 45.29 -8.09
CA GLN A 296 29.68 44.26 -7.41
C GLN A 296 29.19 42.87 -7.80
N THR A 297 27.87 42.63 -7.64
CA THR A 297 27.22 41.33 -7.84
C THR A 297 26.62 41.15 -9.24
N GLY A 298 26.33 42.24 -9.96
CA GLY A 298 25.59 42.25 -11.23
C GLY A 298 24.08 42.08 -11.08
N ARG A 299 23.57 42.08 -9.85
CA ARG A 299 22.14 41.95 -9.53
C ARG A 299 21.37 43.26 -9.79
N ILE A 300 20.14 43.15 -10.27
CA ILE A 300 19.20 44.28 -10.37
C ILE A 300 18.54 44.53 -9.02
N ILE A 301 18.63 45.77 -8.54
CA ILE A 301 17.94 46.26 -7.34
C ILE A 301 16.63 46.90 -7.79
N TYR A 302 15.52 46.30 -7.40
CA TYR A 302 14.19 46.86 -7.59
C TYR A 302 13.79 47.73 -6.39
N PRO A 303 13.22 48.92 -6.60
CA PRO A 303 12.62 49.70 -5.52
C PRO A 303 11.47 48.94 -4.84
N ASP A 304 11.26 49.20 -3.55
CA ASP A 304 10.13 48.64 -2.82
C ASP A 304 8.81 49.09 -3.46
N GLY A 305 7.92 48.13 -3.73
CA GLY A 305 6.65 48.39 -4.40
C GLY A 305 6.77 48.73 -5.89
N TYR A 306 7.89 48.45 -6.56
CA TYR A 306 8.07 48.74 -8.00
C TYR A 306 6.97 48.13 -8.89
N ILE A 307 6.33 48.94 -9.73
CA ILE A 307 5.32 48.53 -10.71
C ILE A 307 5.86 48.79 -12.12
N PHE A 308 5.95 47.76 -12.96
CA PHE A 308 6.41 47.93 -14.34
C PHE A 308 5.33 48.61 -15.18
N ASN A 309 5.72 49.58 -16.03
CA ASN A 309 4.81 50.35 -16.88
C ASN A 309 4.86 49.93 -18.37
N GLY A 310 5.56 48.86 -18.71
CA GLY A 310 5.73 48.39 -20.09
C GLY A 310 6.97 48.97 -20.81
N VAL A 311 7.72 49.89 -20.19
CA VAL A 311 8.85 50.57 -20.84
C VAL A 311 10.19 50.06 -20.30
N MET A 312 11.02 49.53 -21.19
CA MET A 312 12.40 49.13 -20.87
C MET A 312 13.33 50.36 -20.78
N GLY A 313 14.29 50.32 -19.87
CA GLY A 313 15.33 51.32 -19.68
C GLY A 313 16.57 51.09 -20.56
N ALA A 314 17.63 51.85 -20.28
CA ALA A 314 18.90 51.77 -21.01
C ALA A 314 19.61 50.42 -20.81
N ALA A 315 20.44 50.05 -21.78
CA ALA A 315 21.29 48.87 -21.67
C ALA A 315 22.40 49.08 -20.63
N VAL A 316 22.44 48.20 -19.63
CA VAL A 316 23.44 48.18 -18.56
C VAL A 316 23.90 46.75 -18.32
N TYR A 317 25.06 46.58 -17.70
CA TYR A 317 25.51 45.25 -17.34
C TYR A 317 24.66 44.68 -16.23
N THR A 318 24.26 43.42 -16.36
CA THR A 318 23.60 42.65 -15.30
C THR A 318 23.85 41.16 -15.55
N ASN A 319 23.83 40.38 -14.47
CA ASN A 319 23.85 38.92 -14.54
C ASN A 319 22.44 38.31 -14.48
N CYS A 320 21.39 39.12 -14.62
CA CYS A 320 20.01 38.66 -14.51
C CYS A 320 19.64 37.77 -15.72
N PRO A 321 19.33 36.46 -15.52
CA PRO A 321 19.00 35.54 -16.61
C PRO A 321 17.83 36.01 -17.47
N ALA A 322 16.78 36.59 -16.86
CA ALA A 322 15.61 37.07 -17.59
C ALA A 322 15.94 38.21 -18.57
N MET A 323 16.83 39.13 -18.18
CA MET A 323 17.22 40.25 -19.04
C MET A 323 18.22 39.80 -20.13
N CYS A 324 19.11 38.86 -19.80
CA CYS A 324 19.97 38.21 -20.80
C CYS A 324 19.16 37.42 -21.84
N LEU A 325 18.07 36.74 -21.42
CA LEU A 325 17.15 36.07 -22.35
C LEU A 325 16.45 37.07 -23.27
N LEU A 326 15.89 38.14 -22.69
CA LEU A 326 15.20 39.18 -23.44
C LEU A 326 16.09 39.79 -24.52
N ASP A 327 17.36 40.05 -24.18
CA ASP A 327 18.33 40.57 -25.12
C ASP A 327 18.68 39.54 -26.22
N LEU A 328 18.93 38.27 -25.88
CA LEU A 328 19.12 37.20 -26.88
C LEU A 328 17.92 37.06 -27.83
N LEU A 329 16.69 37.27 -27.35
CA LEU A 329 15.49 37.21 -28.17
C LEU A 329 15.34 38.42 -29.10
N THR A 330 15.77 39.61 -28.67
CA THR A 330 15.48 40.89 -29.36
C THR A 330 16.68 41.45 -30.14
N ASN A 331 17.89 40.93 -29.94
CA ASN A 331 19.09 41.40 -30.63
C ASN A 331 19.19 40.84 -32.05
N THR A 332 19.46 41.70 -33.04
CA THR A 332 19.56 41.32 -34.46
C THR A 332 20.94 40.80 -34.88
N ARG A 333 22.00 41.01 -34.07
CA ARG A 333 23.38 40.64 -34.46
C ARG A 333 23.75 39.21 -34.10
N TYR A 334 23.36 38.77 -32.91
CA TYR A 334 23.71 37.44 -32.37
C TYR A 334 22.49 36.67 -31.83
N GLY A 335 21.30 37.28 -31.90
CA GLY A 335 20.07 36.78 -31.32
C GLY A 335 18.99 36.51 -32.36
N LEU A 336 17.73 36.58 -31.91
CA LEU A 336 16.53 36.30 -32.71
C LEU A 336 15.76 37.57 -33.10
N GLY A 337 16.39 38.75 -33.03
CA GLY A 337 15.72 40.04 -33.22
C GLY A 337 15.08 40.23 -34.61
N ASP A 338 15.51 39.48 -35.62
CA ASP A 338 14.90 39.49 -36.96
C ASP A 338 13.54 38.76 -37.00
N HIS A 339 13.24 37.95 -35.99
CA HIS A 339 12.02 37.12 -35.89
C HIS A 339 11.14 37.47 -34.69
N ILE A 340 11.74 37.96 -33.60
CA ILE A 340 11.06 38.24 -32.34
C ILE A 340 11.30 39.70 -31.98
N THR A 341 10.21 40.46 -31.89
CA THR A 341 10.24 41.86 -31.44
C THR A 341 9.59 41.99 -30.06
N ASP A 342 9.74 43.15 -29.41
CA ASP A 342 9.08 43.43 -28.12
C ASP A 342 7.56 43.22 -28.18
N SER A 343 6.92 43.39 -29.34
CA SER A 343 5.46 43.16 -29.51
C SER A 343 5.05 41.69 -29.46
N ASN A 344 5.99 40.78 -29.69
CA ASN A 344 5.79 39.34 -29.59
C ASN A 344 6.15 38.79 -28.20
N LEU A 345 6.46 39.66 -27.23
CA LEU A 345 6.93 39.27 -25.92
C LEU A 345 6.03 39.86 -24.83
N ASP A 346 5.63 39.03 -23.86
CA ASP A 346 5.03 39.53 -22.64
C ASP A 346 6.11 40.05 -21.69
N LEU A 347 6.50 41.32 -21.85
CA LEU A 347 7.53 41.97 -21.04
C LEU A 347 7.23 41.90 -19.53
N PHE A 348 5.96 41.84 -19.11
CA PHE A 348 5.60 41.76 -17.69
C PHE A 348 6.06 40.43 -17.07
N SER A 349 5.93 39.33 -17.82
CA SER A 349 6.44 38.01 -17.38
C SER A 349 7.97 38.01 -17.21
N PHE A 350 8.71 38.69 -18.11
CA PHE A 350 10.16 38.86 -18.00
C PHE A 350 10.56 39.69 -16.78
N VAL A 351 9.86 40.78 -16.49
CA VAL A 351 10.12 41.59 -15.29
C VAL A 351 9.79 40.82 -14.02
N ALA A 352 8.70 40.04 -14.01
CA ALA A 352 8.34 39.20 -12.87
C ALA A 352 9.41 38.13 -12.58
N ALA A 353 9.90 37.43 -13.60
CA ALA A 353 11.01 36.48 -13.48
C ALA A 353 12.31 37.16 -13.05
N SER A 354 12.57 38.37 -13.55
CA SER A 354 13.73 39.17 -13.16
C SER A 354 13.71 39.56 -11.68
N LYS A 355 12.57 40.03 -11.15
CA LYS A 355 12.42 40.31 -9.71
C LYS A 355 12.71 39.08 -8.86
N TYR A 356 12.17 37.93 -9.24
CA TYR A 356 12.38 36.68 -8.52
C TYR A 356 13.84 36.22 -8.58
N SER A 357 14.45 36.26 -9.76
CA SER A 357 15.87 35.91 -9.97
C SER A 357 16.82 36.80 -9.17
N ASN A 358 16.49 38.08 -9.05
CA ASN A 358 17.26 39.03 -8.26
C ASN A 358 16.75 39.11 -6.81
N THR A 359 16.06 38.12 -6.24
CA THR A 359 15.86 38.12 -4.77
C THR A 359 17.14 37.61 -4.11
N LEU A 360 17.54 38.19 -2.97
CA LEU A 360 18.69 37.70 -2.22
C LEU A 360 18.32 36.40 -1.48
N VAL A 361 19.25 35.47 -1.48
CA VAL A 361 19.15 34.18 -0.79
C VAL A 361 20.48 33.86 -0.13
N ASP A 362 20.47 33.02 0.91
CA ASP A 362 21.70 32.56 1.58
C ASP A 362 22.65 31.90 0.57
N ASP A 363 23.91 32.33 0.60
CA ASP A 363 24.96 31.81 -0.28
C ASP A 363 25.50 30.44 0.16
N GLY A 364 24.98 29.89 1.26
CA GLY A 364 25.26 28.53 1.72
C GLY A 364 26.66 28.36 2.32
N THR A 365 27.38 29.44 2.57
CA THR A 365 28.73 29.42 3.18
C THR A 365 28.68 29.46 4.72
N GLY A 366 27.52 29.73 5.31
CA GLY A 366 27.33 29.84 6.76
C GLY A 366 27.85 31.14 7.37
N SER A 367 28.37 32.09 6.56
CA SER A 367 28.78 33.43 7.03
C SER A 367 27.65 34.46 7.06
N GLY A 368 26.42 34.08 6.69
CA GLY A 368 25.28 35.00 6.61
C GLY A 368 25.36 35.96 5.41
N THR A 369 26.18 35.60 4.42
CA THR A 369 26.32 36.31 3.15
C THR A 369 25.25 35.85 2.17
N GLU A 370 24.78 36.76 1.31
CA GLU A 370 23.69 36.49 0.38
C GLU A 370 24.14 36.62 -1.08
N GLU A 371 23.55 35.81 -1.95
CA GLU A 371 23.70 35.91 -3.41
C GLU A 371 22.35 36.12 -4.09
N ALA A 372 22.35 36.54 -5.36
CA ALA A 372 21.12 36.56 -6.14
C ALA A 372 20.60 35.13 -6.35
N ARG A 373 19.27 34.95 -6.29
CA ARG A 373 18.63 33.64 -6.45
C ARG A 373 19.07 32.93 -7.74
N PHE A 374 19.11 33.64 -8.86
CA PHE A 374 19.67 33.11 -10.11
C PHE A 374 20.57 34.15 -10.76
N SER A 375 21.78 33.70 -11.12
CA SER A 375 22.75 34.45 -11.89
C SER A 375 23.07 33.69 -13.18
N CYS A 376 23.32 34.43 -14.26
CA CYS A 376 23.61 33.88 -15.59
C CYS A 376 24.93 34.44 -16.12
N ASN A 377 25.95 33.59 -16.18
CA ASN A 377 27.24 33.89 -16.78
C ASN A 377 27.58 32.83 -17.81
N VAL A 378 27.47 33.16 -19.09
CA VAL A 378 27.69 32.22 -20.19
C VAL A 378 28.44 32.84 -21.35
N ASN A 379 29.27 32.03 -22.00
CA ASN A 379 29.87 32.33 -23.29
C ASN A 379 29.28 31.38 -24.35
N ILE A 380 28.65 31.92 -25.39
CA ILE A 380 28.05 31.17 -26.49
C ILE A 380 28.94 31.32 -27.72
N GLN A 381 29.69 30.28 -28.05
CA GLN A 381 30.69 30.32 -29.14
C GLN A 381 30.22 29.59 -30.42
N SER A 382 29.34 28.61 -30.27
CA SER A 382 28.88 27.76 -31.37
C SER A 382 27.41 28.01 -31.68
N PRO A 383 26.98 27.91 -32.95
CA PRO A 383 25.58 28.03 -33.31
C PRO A 383 24.77 26.94 -32.61
N LYS A 384 23.59 27.31 -32.11
CA LYS A 384 22.62 26.41 -31.48
C LYS A 384 21.24 26.64 -32.07
N GLU A 385 20.41 25.61 -32.02
CA GLU A 385 18.98 25.74 -32.35
C GLU A 385 18.32 26.73 -31.38
N ALA A 386 17.49 27.64 -31.93
CA ALA A 386 16.83 28.69 -31.17
C ALA A 386 16.01 28.15 -29.98
N PHE A 387 15.22 27.10 -30.21
CA PHE A 387 14.41 26.48 -29.15
C PHE A 387 15.27 25.91 -28.02
N ALA A 388 16.38 25.24 -28.36
CA ALA A 388 17.32 24.71 -27.38
C ALA A 388 17.99 25.83 -26.56
N ALA A 389 18.41 26.92 -27.21
CA ALA A 389 19.02 28.07 -26.53
C ALA A 389 18.05 28.78 -25.58
N ILE A 390 16.78 28.96 -25.99
CA ILE A 390 15.73 29.56 -25.15
C ILE A 390 15.46 28.67 -23.93
N ASN A 391 15.36 27.35 -24.12
CA ASN A 391 15.10 26.41 -23.02
C ASN A 391 16.27 26.30 -22.05
N GLU A 392 17.51 26.23 -22.53
CA GLU A 392 18.70 26.20 -21.67
C GLU A 392 18.78 27.44 -20.78
N LEU A 393 18.56 28.63 -21.36
CA LEU A 393 18.68 29.90 -20.64
C LEU A 393 17.46 30.17 -19.75
N SER A 394 16.24 29.77 -20.17
CA SER A 394 15.06 29.75 -19.29
C SER A 394 15.23 28.78 -18.12
N GLY A 395 15.92 27.66 -18.34
CA GLY A 395 16.22 26.66 -17.32
C GLY A 395 17.09 27.20 -16.17
N VAL A 396 17.99 28.16 -16.43
CA VAL A 396 18.83 28.81 -15.39
C VAL A 396 17.96 29.43 -14.29
N MET A 397 16.86 30.06 -14.68
CA MET A 397 15.90 30.68 -13.78
C MET A 397 14.74 29.76 -13.42
N ARG A 398 14.73 28.48 -13.82
CA ARG A 398 13.57 27.56 -13.65
C ARG A 398 12.27 28.13 -14.25
N CYS A 399 12.38 28.72 -15.45
CA CYS A 399 11.23 29.18 -16.22
C CYS A 399 10.86 28.19 -17.32
N MET A 400 9.56 28.07 -17.59
CA MET A 400 9.02 27.40 -18.76
C MET A 400 8.64 28.46 -19.82
N PRO A 401 9.30 28.49 -20.99
CA PRO A 401 8.87 29.33 -22.09
C PRO A 401 7.61 28.73 -22.74
N ILE A 402 6.60 29.56 -22.94
CA ILE A 402 5.30 29.18 -23.52
C ILE A 402 5.07 30.02 -24.76
N TRP A 403 4.83 29.36 -25.88
CA TRP A 403 4.40 30.00 -27.12
C TRP A 403 2.88 29.91 -27.23
N SER A 404 2.18 31.04 -27.16
CA SER A 404 0.72 31.08 -27.25
C SER A 404 0.26 32.38 -27.91
N ALA A 405 -0.73 32.27 -28.81
CA ALA A 405 -1.37 33.41 -29.49
C ALA A 405 -0.39 34.41 -30.15
N GLY A 406 0.73 33.91 -30.70
CA GLY A 406 1.74 34.74 -31.38
C GLY A 406 2.66 35.55 -30.45
N SER A 407 2.62 35.27 -29.14
CA SER A 407 3.49 35.85 -28.13
C SER A 407 4.26 34.78 -27.35
N VAL A 408 5.48 35.10 -26.92
CA VAL A 408 6.26 34.32 -25.96
C VAL A 408 6.01 34.88 -24.56
N THR A 409 5.59 34.00 -23.66
CA THR A 409 5.46 34.29 -22.23
C THR A 409 6.34 33.30 -21.47
N ILE A 410 6.95 33.73 -20.36
CA ILE A 410 7.68 32.81 -19.49
C ILE A 410 6.93 32.60 -18.19
N SER A 411 6.78 31.33 -17.79
CA SER A 411 6.20 30.96 -16.51
C SER A 411 7.29 30.57 -15.53
N GLN A 412 7.44 31.35 -14.47
CA GLN A 412 8.45 31.15 -13.44
C GLN A 412 8.00 30.09 -12.42
N ASP A 413 8.87 29.12 -12.12
CA ASP A 413 8.70 28.22 -10.97
C ASP A 413 8.95 28.97 -9.66
N LYS A 414 7.88 29.57 -9.13
CA LYS A 414 7.81 30.26 -7.84
C LYS A 414 6.51 29.93 -7.10
N GLU A 415 6.48 30.26 -5.82
CA GLU A 415 5.30 30.11 -4.99
C GLU A 415 4.12 30.87 -5.59
N THR A 416 3.05 30.13 -5.85
CA THR A 416 1.87 30.61 -6.57
C THR A 416 0.63 29.94 -5.97
N SER A 417 -0.40 30.74 -5.67
CA SER A 417 -1.71 30.24 -5.23
C SER A 417 -2.48 29.59 -6.39
N ALA A 418 -3.44 28.74 -6.07
CA ALA A 418 -4.29 28.11 -7.08
C ALA A 418 -5.04 29.16 -7.92
N SER A 419 -5.09 28.93 -9.22
CA SER A 419 -5.78 29.78 -10.21
C SER A 419 -7.13 29.22 -10.65
N TYR A 420 -7.36 27.92 -10.41
CA TYR A 420 -8.61 27.25 -10.74
C TYR A 420 -8.85 26.04 -9.83
N LEU A 421 -10.12 25.64 -9.69
CA LEU A 421 -10.57 24.56 -8.80
C LEU A 421 -11.22 23.43 -9.61
N PHE A 422 -10.84 22.18 -9.34
CA PHE A 422 -11.40 21.00 -9.99
C PHE A 422 -11.97 19.99 -9.00
N ASN A 423 -13.15 19.49 -9.33
CA ASN A 423 -13.83 18.40 -8.65
C ASN A 423 -14.66 17.60 -9.68
N LEU A 424 -15.32 16.52 -9.26
CA LEU A 424 -16.11 15.69 -10.19
C LEU A 424 -17.33 16.41 -10.80
N ALA A 425 -17.70 17.62 -10.38
CA ALA A 425 -18.80 18.39 -10.98
C ALA A 425 -18.36 19.30 -12.15
N ASN A 426 -17.05 19.48 -12.37
CA ASN A 426 -16.50 20.21 -13.52
C ASN A 426 -15.43 19.41 -14.29
N VAL A 427 -15.34 18.11 -14.03
CA VAL A 427 -14.58 17.13 -14.79
C VAL A 427 -15.55 16.17 -15.46
N GLN A 428 -15.22 15.68 -16.64
CA GLN A 428 -16.05 14.74 -17.39
C GLN A 428 -16.13 13.36 -16.70
N GLU A 429 -17.02 12.49 -17.21
CA GLU A 429 -17.30 11.15 -16.65
C GLU A 429 -16.05 10.27 -16.47
N GLY A 430 -15.01 10.45 -17.29
CA GLY A 430 -13.73 9.75 -17.16
C GLY A 430 -12.95 10.06 -15.87
N GLY A 431 -13.34 11.10 -15.12
CA GLY A 431 -12.75 11.45 -13.83
C GLY A 431 -11.27 11.83 -13.91
N PHE A 432 -10.55 11.57 -12.82
CA PHE A 432 -9.11 11.84 -12.71
C PHE A 432 -8.31 10.56 -12.97
N SER A 433 -7.35 10.64 -13.89
CA SER A 433 -6.35 9.59 -14.12
C SER A 433 -5.04 10.00 -13.48
N TYR A 434 -4.41 9.09 -12.74
CA TYR A 434 -3.12 9.33 -12.08
C TYR A 434 -2.05 8.40 -12.65
N SER A 435 -0.87 8.97 -12.90
CA SER A 435 0.32 8.22 -13.35
C SER A 435 1.54 8.69 -12.55
N GLY A 436 2.39 7.74 -12.14
CA GLY A 436 3.57 8.03 -11.33
C GLY A 436 4.86 7.55 -11.99
N SER A 437 5.98 8.24 -11.72
CA SER A 437 7.30 7.78 -12.14
C SER A 437 7.74 6.53 -11.38
N SER A 438 8.37 5.60 -12.09
CA SER A 438 8.88 4.36 -11.50
C SER A 438 10.01 4.65 -10.52
N LEU A 439 10.07 3.93 -9.40
CA LEU A 439 11.18 4.01 -8.44
C LEU A 439 12.55 3.75 -9.09
N LYS A 440 12.61 2.92 -10.16
CA LYS A 440 13.85 2.63 -10.89
C LYS A 440 14.42 3.81 -11.68
N GLN A 441 13.58 4.81 -11.96
CA GLN A 441 13.97 6.01 -12.72
C GLN A 441 14.41 7.16 -11.80
N ARG A 442 14.30 7.00 -10.48
CA ARG A 442 14.63 8.04 -9.49
C ARG A 442 16.08 7.92 -9.05
N HIS A 443 16.71 9.06 -8.83
CA HIS A 443 18.08 9.16 -8.35
C HIS A 443 18.08 9.57 -6.88
N SER A 444 19.10 9.15 -6.17
CA SER A 444 19.31 9.48 -4.75
C SER A 444 20.40 10.53 -4.57
N VAL A 445 21.25 10.73 -5.59
CA VAL A 445 22.36 11.66 -5.60
C VAL A 445 22.40 12.41 -6.94
N ILE A 446 22.54 13.73 -6.90
CA ILE A 446 22.71 14.58 -8.07
C ILE A 446 24.09 15.24 -8.00
N SER A 447 24.91 15.04 -9.03
CA SER A 447 26.19 15.73 -9.21
C SER A 447 26.02 16.80 -10.27
N VAL A 448 26.15 18.07 -9.87
CA VAL A 448 25.93 19.23 -10.72
C VAL A 448 27.27 19.89 -11.07
N SER A 449 27.61 19.93 -12.36
CA SER A 449 28.82 20.62 -12.81
C SER A 449 28.57 22.13 -12.98
N TYR A 450 29.45 22.97 -12.45
CA TYR A 450 29.42 24.44 -12.59
C TYR A 450 30.82 25.00 -12.92
N PHE A 451 30.88 26.22 -13.46
CA PHE A 451 32.17 26.84 -13.77
C PHE A 451 32.68 27.65 -12.57
N ASN A 452 33.73 27.17 -11.91
CA ASN A 452 34.28 27.85 -10.74
C ASN A 452 35.19 29.01 -11.18
N MET A 453 34.86 30.24 -10.75
CA MET A 453 35.59 31.45 -11.13
C MET A 453 36.99 31.58 -10.48
N ASP A 454 37.24 30.84 -9.39
CA ASP A 454 38.52 30.82 -8.68
C ASP A 454 39.51 29.86 -9.34
N SER A 455 39.10 28.59 -9.53
CA SER A 455 39.91 27.58 -10.23
C SER A 455 39.96 27.83 -11.74
N LYS A 456 38.94 28.48 -12.32
CA LYS A 456 38.77 28.71 -13.77
C LYS A 456 38.54 27.40 -14.54
N GLU A 457 38.02 26.39 -13.86
CA GLU A 457 37.72 25.06 -14.38
C GLU A 457 36.27 24.65 -14.05
N VAL A 458 35.83 23.52 -14.60
CA VAL A 458 34.52 22.95 -14.31
C VAL A 458 34.63 22.07 -13.08
N ASP A 459 33.99 22.51 -11.99
CA ASP A 459 33.91 21.78 -10.73
C ASP A 459 32.54 21.11 -10.58
N PHE A 460 32.40 20.20 -9.62
CA PHE A 460 31.17 19.45 -9.36
C PHE A 460 30.71 19.66 -7.92
N GLU A 461 29.43 19.99 -7.76
CA GLU A 461 28.75 20.00 -6.48
C GLU A 461 27.85 18.77 -6.36
N VAL A 462 27.96 18.03 -5.25
CA VAL A 462 27.19 16.80 -5.03
C VAL A 462 26.12 17.04 -3.97
N VAL A 463 24.88 16.72 -4.31
CA VAL A 463 23.73 16.81 -3.42
C VAL A 463 23.12 15.43 -3.23
N GLU A 464 22.91 15.05 -1.98
CA GLU A 464 22.45 13.72 -1.59
C GLU A 464 21.15 13.79 -0.78
N ASP A 465 20.28 12.80 -0.97
CA ASP A 465 19.09 12.57 -0.14
C ASP A 465 19.29 11.27 0.65
N THR A 466 19.48 11.40 1.96
CA THR A 466 19.76 10.28 2.86
C THR A 466 18.60 9.30 2.97
N ALA A 467 17.35 9.78 2.88
CA ALA A 467 16.16 8.94 2.91
C ALA A 467 16.00 8.14 1.61
N ALA A 468 16.28 8.78 0.46
CA ALA A 468 16.31 8.10 -0.82
C ALA A 468 17.44 7.05 -0.87
N ILE A 469 18.64 7.37 -0.38
CA ILE A 469 19.77 6.44 -0.30
C ILE A 469 19.40 5.20 0.54
N ALA A 470 18.74 5.39 1.69
CA ALA A 470 18.30 4.28 2.52
C ALA A 470 17.28 3.35 1.82
N LYS A 471 16.47 3.90 0.89
CA LYS A 471 15.40 3.17 0.21
C LYS A 471 15.83 2.47 -1.08
N ILE A 472 16.63 3.14 -1.92
CA ILE A 472 17.01 2.66 -3.27
C ILE A 472 18.52 2.50 -3.47
N GLY A 473 19.33 2.78 -2.46
CA GLY A 473 20.79 2.82 -2.58
C GLY A 473 21.30 4.08 -3.29
N THR A 474 22.60 4.13 -3.57
CA THR A 474 23.23 5.28 -4.25
C THR A 474 23.06 5.19 -5.76
N VAL A 475 22.18 6.02 -6.32
CA VAL A 475 21.94 6.16 -7.77
C VAL A 475 22.24 7.60 -8.17
N ILE A 476 23.28 7.79 -9.00
CA ILE A 476 23.86 9.12 -9.31
C ILE A 476 23.38 9.62 -10.68
N LYS A 477 22.89 10.87 -10.73
CA LYS A 477 22.65 11.63 -11.97
C LYS A 477 23.68 12.74 -12.12
N GLN A 478 24.34 12.81 -13.27
CA GLN A 478 25.19 13.95 -13.60
C GLN A 478 24.40 15.00 -14.39
N VAL A 479 24.47 16.25 -13.93
CA VAL A 479 23.74 17.38 -14.51
C VAL A 479 24.72 18.51 -14.81
N LYS A 480 24.64 19.08 -16.01
CA LYS A 480 25.43 20.26 -16.37
C LYS A 480 24.63 21.53 -16.09
N ALA A 481 25.03 22.32 -15.09
CA ALA A 481 24.40 23.61 -14.84
C ALA A 481 24.86 24.62 -15.90
N PHE A 482 23.97 24.92 -16.85
CA PHE A 482 24.20 25.95 -17.85
C PHE A 482 24.32 27.33 -17.18
N ALA A 483 25.26 28.16 -17.65
CA ALA A 483 25.50 29.53 -17.19
C ALA A 483 25.78 29.71 -15.68
N CYS A 484 26.06 28.63 -14.94
CA CYS A 484 26.19 28.66 -13.49
C CYS A 484 27.65 28.80 -13.07
N THR A 485 27.95 29.87 -12.32
CA THR A 485 29.28 30.13 -11.74
C THR A 485 29.31 30.08 -10.22
N SER A 486 28.15 30.07 -9.57
CA SER A 486 28.04 29.89 -8.12
C SER A 486 27.91 28.42 -7.76
N ARG A 487 28.71 27.98 -6.78
CA ARG A 487 28.62 26.64 -6.20
C ARG A 487 27.25 26.41 -5.56
N ASN A 488 26.72 27.40 -4.85
CA ASN A 488 25.45 27.26 -4.14
C ASN A 488 24.24 27.32 -5.09
N GLN A 489 24.29 28.09 -6.17
CA GLN A 489 23.29 27.98 -7.24
C GLN A 489 23.27 26.57 -7.86
N ALA A 490 24.45 25.93 -8.03
CA ALA A 490 24.55 24.54 -8.48
C ALA A 490 23.98 23.55 -7.44
N ALA A 491 24.26 23.76 -6.15
CA ALA A 491 23.67 22.97 -5.06
C ALA A 491 22.13 23.08 -5.05
N ARG A 492 21.58 24.29 -5.21
CA ARG A 492 20.14 24.54 -5.26
C ARG A 492 19.49 23.88 -6.49
N LEU A 493 20.17 23.86 -7.64
CA LEU A 493 19.71 23.09 -8.80
C LEU A 493 19.68 21.58 -8.51
N GLY A 494 20.72 21.05 -7.87
CA GLY A 494 20.79 19.64 -7.47
C GLY A 494 19.66 19.26 -6.52
N ARG A 495 19.44 20.08 -5.48
CA ARG A 495 18.31 19.92 -4.53
C ARG A 495 16.95 20.00 -5.23
N ALA A 496 16.78 20.92 -6.18
CA ALA A 496 15.53 21.07 -6.92
C ALA A 496 15.21 19.82 -7.77
N ILE A 497 16.20 19.26 -8.46
CA ILE A 497 16.02 18.04 -9.27
C ILE A 497 15.70 16.84 -8.37
N LEU A 498 16.45 16.69 -7.28
CA LEU A 498 16.24 15.60 -6.33
C LEU A 498 14.87 15.70 -5.66
N PHE A 499 14.47 16.90 -5.26
CA PHE A 499 13.14 17.18 -4.72
C PHE A 499 12.03 16.81 -5.70
N ALA A 500 12.15 17.23 -6.96
CA ALA A 500 11.16 16.93 -7.99
C ALA A 500 11.03 15.41 -8.23
N GLU A 501 12.16 14.68 -8.33
CA GLU A 501 12.13 13.23 -8.53
C GLU A 501 11.50 12.45 -7.37
N GLN A 502 11.65 12.94 -6.12
CA GLN A 502 11.12 12.26 -4.93
C GLN A 502 9.68 12.68 -4.58
N ASN A 503 9.35 13.96 -4.69
CA ASN A 503 8.10 14.53 -4.18
C ASN A 503 7.12 14.95 -5.29
N GLU A 504 7.59 15.36 -6.46
CA GLU A 504 6.75 15.77 -7.61
C GLU A 504 6.66 14.64 -8.65
N SER A 505 6.46 13.41 -8.17
CA SER A 505 6.59 12.21 -9.00
C SER A 505 5.32 11.75 -9.71
N GLU A 506 4.20 12.44 -9.48
CA GLU A 506 2.89 12.03 -9.93
C GLU A 506 2.27 13.09 -10.85
N THR A 507 1.65 12.61 -11.92
CA THR A 507 0.92 13.39 -12.92
C THR A 507 -0.55 13.02 -12.85
N ILE A 508 -1.42 14.03 -12.93
CA ILE A 508 -2.86 13.90 -13.09
C ILE A 508 -3.27 14.27 -14.52
N THR A 509 -4.21 13.53 -15.09
CA THR A 509 -4.78 13.81 -16.42
C THR A 509 -6.30 13.65 -16.36
N PHE A 510 -7.02 14.65 -16.86
CA PHE A 510 -8.48 14.65 -16.88
C PHE A 510 -9.02 15.56 -17.99
N SER A 511 -10.29 15.36 -18.36
CA SER A 511 -10.98 16.18 -19.36
C SER A 511 -12.00 17.11 -18.71
N THR A 512 -12.06 18.36 -19.15
CA THR A 512 -12.96 19.40 -18.65
C THR A 512 -13.59 20.18 -19.82
N SER A 513 -14.59 21.00 -19.52
CA SER A 513 -15.26 21.85 -20.51
C SER A 513 -14.55 23.19 -20.73
N ILE A 514 -15.07 23.98 -21.68
CA ILE A 514 -14.55 25.29 -22.05
C ILE A 514 -14.47 26.30 -20.90
N ASP A 515 -15.26 26.14 -19.84
CA ASP A 515 -15.27 27.01 -18.65
C ASP A 515 -13.92 27.04 -17.92
N ALA A 516 -13.22 25.90 -17.87
CA ALA A 516 -11.88 25.79 -17.31
C ALA A 516 -10.79 25.86 -18.38
N GLY A 517 -11.04 25.27 -19.56
CA GLY A 517 -10.06 25.11 -20.63
C GLY A 517 -9.47 26.41 -21.20
N VAL A 518 -10.23 27.51 -21.15
CA VAL A 518 -9.76 28.83 -21.63
C VAL A 518 -8.95 29.59 -20.58
N VAL A 519 -9.27 29.37 -19.29
CA VAL A 519 -8.70 30.09 -18.14
C VAL A 519 -7.35 29.50 -17.74
N VAL A 520 -7.27 28.17 -17.69
CA VAL A 520 -6.07 27.45 -17.25
C VAL A 520 -5.02 27.44 -18.35
N ARG A 521 -3.76 27.73 -18.00
CA ARG A 521 -2.62 27.72 -18.92
C ARG A 521 -1.50 26.84 -18.39
N PRO A 522 -0.58 26.34 -19.24
CA PRO A 522 0.65 25.74 -18.77
C PRO A 522 1.37 26.64 -17.76
N GLY A 523 1.82 26.07 -16.65
CA GLY A 523 2.41 26.77 -15.51
C GLY A 523 1.43 27.23 -14.42
N SER A 524 0.12 27.24 -14.69
CA SER A 524 -0.90 27.53 -13.66
C SER A 524 -0.89 26.47 -12.56
N VAL A 525 -1.04 26.89 -11.30
CA VAL A 525 -1.33 25.99 -10.18
C VAL A 525 -2.85 25.82 -10.08
N ILE A 526 -3.31 24.58 -9.90
CA ILE A 526 -4.72 24.19 -9.79
C ILE A 526 -4.92 23.38 -8.52
N GLU A 527 -6.11 23.50 -7.93
CA GLU A 527 -6.51 22.77 -6.73
C GLU A 527 -7.53 21.69 -7.12
N VAL A 528 -7.33 20.47 -6.61
CA VAL A 528 -8.12 19.30 -6.99
C VAL A 528 -8.65 18.60 -5.73
N ASN A 529 -9.95 18.29 -5.73
CA ASN A 529 -10.52 17.28 -4.85
C ASN A 529 -11.08 16.12 -5.67
N ASP A 530 -10.41 14.97 -5.58
CA ASP A 530 -10.93 13.70 -6.03
C ASP A 530 -11.49 12.92 -4.82
N PRO A 531 -12.81 12.69 -4.72
CA PRO A 531 -13.41 11.91 -3.64
C PRO A 531 -12.88 10.49 -3.54
N VAL A 532 -12.53 9.85 -4.67
CA VAL A 532 -12.02 8.46 -4.70
C VAL A 532 -10.68 8.37 -4.02
N ARG A 533 -9.83 9.40 -4.20
CA ARG A 533 -8.50 9.46 -3.61
C ARG A 533 -8.49 10.03 -2.20
N ALA A 534 -9.29 11.06 -1.97
CA ALA A 534 -9.41 11.71 -0.67
C ALA A 534 -10.14 10.85 0.37
N GLY A 535 -11.01 9.93 -0.07
CA GLY A 535 -11.92 9.17 0.79
C GLY A 535 -13.13 9.96 1.27
N ALA A 536 -13.32 11.19 0.78
CA ALA A 536 -14.42 12.07 1.14
C ALA A 536 -14.70 13.07 0.01
N ARG A 537 -15.99 13.32 -0.29
CA ARG A 537 -16.41 14.36 -1.24
C ARG A 537 -16.34 15.72 -0.57
N ARG A 538 -15.40 16.56 -1.00
CA ARG A 538 -15.15 17.92 -0.46
C ARG A 538 -15.27 19.01 -1.54
N GLY A 539 -15.97 18.74 -2.64
CA GLY A 539 -16.16 19.71 -3.71
C GLY A 539 -17.50 19.52 -4.43
N GLY A 540 -17.95 20.57 -5.10
CA GLY A 540 -19.20 20.61 -5.87
C GLY A 540 -19.36 21.96 -6.58
N ARG A 541 -20.62 22.35 -6.85
CA ARG A 541 -20.96 23.67 -7.39
C ARG A 541 -21.79 24.51 -6.41
N VAL A 542 -21.61 25.83 -6.48
CA VAL A 542 -22.38 26.81 -5.71
C VAL A 542 -23.79 26.92 -6.28
N VAL A 543 -24.81 26.86 -5.42
CA VAL A 543 -26.23 27.06 -5.80
C VAL A 543 -26.57 28.55 -5.75
N THR A 544 -26.33 29.16 -4.60
CA THR A 544 -26.51 30.61 -4.35
C THR A 544 -25.45 31.08 -3.37
N ALA A 545 -24.99 32.31 -3.50
CA ALA A 545 -23.99 32.87 -2.60
C ALA A 545 -24.19 34.37 -2.35
N THR A 546 -23.82 34.80 -1.15
CA THR A 546 -23.45 36.18 -0.83
C THR A 546 -21.93 36.24 -0.66
N THR A 547 -21.38 37.39 -0.25
CA THR A 547 -19.94 37.50 0.05
C THR A 547 -19.52 36.75 1.32
N THR A 548 -20.46 36.32 2.17
CA THR A 548 -20.16 35.65 3.45
C THR A 548 -20.89 34.32 3.66
N ALA A 549 -21.96 34.03 2.92
CA ALA A 549 -22.73 32.79 3.04
C ALA A 549 -22.90 32.11 1.68
N ILE A 550 -22.48 30.85 1.58
CA ILE A 550 -22.40 30.09 0.35
C ILE A 550 -23.23 28.82 0.51
N THR A 551 -24.22 28.65 -0.36
CA THR A 551 -25.07 27.45 -0.38
C THR A 551 -24.54 26.45 -1.40
N ILE A 552 -24.26 25.21 -0.95
CA ILE A 552 -23.70 24.14 -1.78
C ILE A 552 -24.79 23.23 -2.37
N ASP A 553 -24.47 22.52 -3.45
CA ASP A 553 -25.40 21.72 -4.26
C ASP A 553 -25.95 20.45 -3.58
N ALA A 554 -25.08 19.64 -2.98
CA ALA A 554 -25.41 18.31 -2.49
C ALA A 554 -24.81 18.09 -1.10
N GLU A 555 -25.42 18.71 -0.09
CA GLU A 555 -25.03 18.56 1.33
C GLU A 555 -24.97 17.09 1.76
N ALA A 556 -26.01 16.31 1.49
CA ALA A 556 -26.10 14.91 1.91
C ALA A 556 -25.00 14.00 1.35
N GLN A 557 -24.37 14.41 0.25
CA GLN A 557 -23.27 13.68 -0.39
C GLN A 557 -21.90 14.31 -0.08
N THR A 558 -21.87 15.55 0.43
CA THR A 558 -20.64 16.26 0.78
C THR A 558 -20.27 15.92 2.21
N THR A 559 -19.10 15.34 2.43
CA THR A 559 -18.59 15.14 3.77
C THR A 559 -18.20 16.51 4.32
N LEU A 560 -18.97 17.07 5.25
CA LEU A 560 -18.67 18.38 5.85
C LEU A 560 -17.69 18.23 7.03
N PRO A 561 -16.74 19.15 7.21
CA PRO A 561 -15.70 19.03 8.25
C PRO A 561 -16.23 19.52 9.60
N SER A 562 -15.63 19.07 10.69
CA SER A 562 -15.81 19.73 11.98
C SER A 562 -15.21 21.13 11.92
N LEU A 563 -15.86 22.13 12.53
CA LEU A 563 -15.29 23.48 12.66
C LEU A 563 -14.00 23.51 13.49
N THR A 564 -13.78 22.52 14.36
CA THR A 564 -12.53 22.37 15.13
C THR A 564 -11.33 21.98 14.25
N ASP A 565 -11.58 21.53 13.02
CA ASP A 565 -10.57 21.12 12.03
C ASP A 565 -10.13 22.29 11.12
N ASN A 566 -10.41 23.52 11.54
CA ASN A 566 -10.10 24.78 10.84
C ASN A 566 -10.40 24.76 9.32
N PRO A 567 -11.63 24.41 8.92
CA PRO A 567 -11.95 24.24 7.51
C PRO A 567 -11.93 25.56 6.73
N THR A 568 -11.57 25.47 5.46
CA THR A 568 -11.48 26.57 4.50
C THR A 568 -12.32 26.25 3.26
N LEU A 569 -12.91 27.29 2.67
CA LEU A 569 -13.69 27.23 1.45
C LEU A 569 -12.95 28.00 0.35
N SER A 570 -12.50 27.29 -0.67
CA SER A 570 -11.99 27.85 -1.92
C SER A 570 -13.13 27.94 -2.94
N VAL A 571 -13.30 29.10 -3.59
CA VAL A 571 -14.34 29.31 -4.61
C VAL A 571 -13.83 30.23 -5.73
N ILE A 572 -14.34 30.03 -6.95
CA ILE A 572 -14.12 30.94 -8.07
C ILE A 572 -15.10 32.12 -8.00
N LEU A 573 -14.55 33.34 -8.02
CA LEU A 573 -15.29 34.58 -7.97
C LEU A 573 -15.75 35.03 -9.36
N SER A 574 -16.61 36.06 -9.38
CA SER A 574 -17.20 36.58 -10.62
C SER A 574 -16.18 37.18 -11.62
N ASP A 575 -15.01 37.56 -11.13
CA ASP A 575 -13.88 38.08 -11.92
C ASP A 575 -12.92 36.97 -12.41
N GLY A 576 -13.22 35.70 -12.12
CA GLY A 576 -12.40 34.54 -12.48
C GLY A 576 -11.24 34.26 -11.52
N THR A 577 -11.09 35.03 -10.43
CA THR A 577 -10.07 34.76 -9.41
C THR A 577 -10.52 33.68 -8.42
N VAL A 578 -9.56 32.95 -7.85
CA VAL A 578 -9.81 32.00 -6.76
C VAL A 578 -9.50 32.69 -5.44
N GLU A 579 -10.46 32.66 -4.51
CA GLU A 579 -10.23 33.06 -3.13
C GLU A 579 -10.53 31.89 -2.19
N SER A 580 -9.72 31.77 -1.13
CA SER A 580 -9.92 30.79 -0.06
C SER A 580 -10.10 31.50 1.28
N LYS A 581 -11.17 31.18 2.01
CA LYS A 581 -11.52 31.79 3.32
C LYS A 581 -11.85 30.71 4.35
N THR A 582 -11.54 30.96 5.62
CA THR A 582 -11.91 30.06 6.72
C THR A 582 -13.42 30.02 6.92
N ILE A 583 -13.98 28.83 7.09
CA ILE A 583 -15.39 28.60 7.40
C ILE A 583 -15.58 28.78 8.91
N SER A 584 -16.51 29.65 9.29
CA SER A 584 -16.84 29.97 10.69
C SER A 584 -18.09 29.25 11.18
N ASN A 585 -19.01 28.89 10.28
CA ASN A 585 -20.23 28.16 10.63
C ASN A 585 -20.71 27.26 9.47
N ILE A 586 -21.33 26.14 9.83
CA ILE A 586 -21.93 25.17 8.91
C ILE A 586 -23.36 24.91 9.39
N THR A 587 -24.35 25.20 8.55
CA THR A 587 -25.77 24.97 8.88
C THR A 587 -26.49 24.42 7.67
N GLY A 588 -26.74 23.10 7.68
CA GLY A 588 -27.21 22.39 6.50
C GLY A 588 -26.25 22.60 5.32
N ALA A 589 -26.80 22.93 4.16
CA ALA A 589 -26.07 23.25 2.94
C ALA A 589 -25.41 24.64 2.92
N VAL A 590 -25.54 25.44 3.99
CA VAL A 590 -25.01 26.81 4.05
C VAL A 590 -23.69 26.84 4.81
N LEU A 591 -22.63 27.29 4.13
CA LEU A 591 -21.30 27.54 4.68
C LEU A 591 -21.11 29.04 4.87
N THR A 592 -20.84 29.46 6.10
CA THR A 592 -20.53 30.87 6.42
C THR A 592 -19.03 31.03 6.61
N VAL A 593 -18.42 32.02 5.96
CA VAL A 593 -16.99 32.32 6.06
C VAL A 593 -16.71 33.44 7.08
N SER A 594 -15.51 33.44 7.66
CA SER A 594 -15.09 34.40 8.68
C SER A 594 -14.80 35.81 8.14
N SER A 595 -14.45 35.91 6.85
CA SER A 595 -14.21 37.19 6.16
C SER A 595 -14.86 37.17 4.78
N ALA A 596 -15.38 38.32 4.37
CA ALA A 596 -16.08 38.44 3.09
C ALA A 596 -15.13 38.19 1.91
N PHE A 597 -15.62 37.48 0.90
CA PHE A 597 -15.02 37.45 -0.43
C PHE A 597 -15.06 38.84 -1.07
N SER A 598 -14.11 39.15 -1.97
CA SER A 598 -14.07 40.44 -2.68
C SER A 598 -15.30 40.70 -3.55
N SER A 599 -15.92 39.63 -4.08
CA SER A 599 -17.23 39.64 -4.74
C SER A 599 -18.02 38.39 -4.39
N ALA A 600 -19.35 38.42 -4.60
CA ALA A 600 -20.16 37.22 -4.40
C ALA A 600 -19.86 36.20 -5.53
N PRO A 601 -19.60 34.91 -5.20
CA PRO A 601 -19.45 33.87 -6.21
C PRO A 601 -20.69 33.73 -7.10
N ASN A 602 -20.48 33.42 -8.37
CA ASN A 602 -21.57 33.14 -9.29
C ASN A 602 -22.23 31.78 -8.98
N ALA A 603 -23.52 31.65 -9.29
CA ALA A 603 -24.16 30.35 -9.33
C ALA A 603 -23.42 29.42 -10.31
N ASN A 604 -23.33 28.13 -9.97
CA ASN A 604 -22.56 27.09 -10.64
C ASN A 604 -21.03 27.21 -10.56
N ALA A 605 -20.47 28.18 -9.82
CA ALA A 605 -19.02 28.24 -9.59
C ALA A 605 -18.55 26.98 -8.84
N PRO A 606 -17.42 26.37 -9.23
CA PRO A 606 -16.87 25.25 -8.49
C PRO A 606 -16.34 25.73 -7.13
N TYR A 607 -16.53 24.90 -6.10
CA TYR A 607 -15.98 25.13 -4.78
C TYR A 607 -15.23 23.89 -4.29
N LEU A 608 -14.28 24.09 -3.39
CA LEU A 608 -13.55 23.07 -2.67
C LEU A 608 -13.48 23.39 -1.17
N ILE A 609 -13.51 22.36 -0.35
CA ILE A 609 -13.38 22.44 1.10
C ILE A 609 -12.09 21.72 1.52
N SER A 610 -11.23 22.40 2.26
CA SER A 610 -9.96 21.88 2.78
C SER A 610 -9.91 22.08 4.29
N SER A 611 -9.34 21.15 5.04
CA SER A 611 -9.23 21.21 6.50
C SER A 611 -7.90 20.65 6.99
N THR A 612 -7.58 20.75 8.29
CA THR A 612 -6.29 20.25 8.78
C THR A 612 -6.14 18.72 8.69
N SER A 613 -7.23 17.97 8.84
CA SER A 613 -7.24 16.50 8.71
C SER A 613 -7.33 16.01 7.27
N LEU A 614 -7.86 16.82 6.34
CA LEU A 614 -7.95 16.49 4.92
C LEU A 614 -7.79 17.74 4.06
N GLN A 615 -6.64 17.85 3.42
CA GLN A 615 -6.30 18.93 2.51
C GLN A 615 -6.49 18.51 1.05
N THR A 616 -6.89 19.47 0.24
CA THR A 616 -6.94 19.36 -1.22
C THR A 616 -5.54 19.17 -1.81
N GLN A 617 -5.50 18.51 -2.97
CA GLN A 617 -4.26 18.31 -3.71
C GLN A 617 -4.00 19.49 -4.64
N LEU A 618 -2.73 19.83 -4.82
CA LEU A 618 -2.31 20.89 -5.72
C LEU A 618 -1.50 20.30 -6.86
N PHE A 619 -1.74 20.81 -8.06
CA PHE A 619 -1.02 20.41 -9.26
C PHE A 619 -0.61 21.63 -10.07
N ARG A 620 0.53 21.56 -10.76
CA ARG A 620 0.98 22.54 -11.73
C ARG A 620 0.77 22.00 -13.13
N VAL A 621 0.03 22.74 -13.93
CA VAL A 621 -0.34 22.34 -15.29
C VAL A 621 0.90 22.34 -16.19
N ILE A 622 1.13 21.23 -16.88
CA ILE A 622 2.22 21.08 -17.86
C ILE A 622 1.67 21.33 -19.26
N GLN A 623 0.48 20.81 -19.54
CA GLN A 623 -0.11 20.83 -20.87
C GLN A 623 -1.62 21.01 -20.79
N VAL A 624 -2.15 21.76 -21.75
CA VAL A 624 -3.58 21.91 -22.03
C VAL A 624 -3.77 21.62 -23.51
N GLU A 625 -4.60 20.64 -23.84
CA GLU A 625 -4.91 20.23 -25.21
C GLU A 625 -6.40 20.46 -25.49
N GLU A 626 -6.73 21.14 -26.58
CA GLU A 626 -8.11 21.34 -27.02
C GLU A 626 -8.57 20.16 -27.89
N GLN A 627 -9.73 19.59 -27.55
CA GLN A 627 -10.38 18.51 -28.28
C GLN A 627 -11.80 18.92 -28.69
N ASP A 628 -12.11 18.71 -29.98
CA ASP A 628 -13.43 18.94 -30.58
C ASP A 628 -14.03 20.35 -30.35
N GLY A 629 -13.20 21.36 -30.06
CA GLY A 629 -13.59 22.77 -29.87
C GLY A 629 -14.39 23.10 -28.60
N LEU A 630 -14.68 22.10 -27.76
CA LEU A 630 -15.51 22.25 -26.55
C LEU A 630 -14.88 21.62 -25.31
N ASN A 631 -14.02 20.62 -25.50
CA ASN A 631 -13.40 19.85 -24.43
C ASN A 631 -11.91 20.17 -24.36
N TYR A 632 -11.37 20.12 -23.15
CA TYR A 632 -9.96 20.38 -22.89
C TYR A 632 -9.39 19.27 -22.02
N VAL A 633 -8.28 18.68 -22.45
CA VAL A 633 -7.51 17.71 -21.67
C VAL A 633 -6.42 18.45 -20.93
N ILE A 634 -6.42 18.34 -19.60
CA ILE A 634 -5.43 18.97 -18.72
C ILE A 634 -4.51 17.89 -18.18
N THR A 635 -3.21 18.09 -18.36
CA THR A 635 -2.16 17.27 -17.75
C THR A 635 -1.35 18.13 -16.79
N ALA A 636 -1.26 17.72 -15.53
CA ALA A 636 -0.61 18.49 -14.47
C ALA A 636 0.24 17.61 -13.55
N LEU A 637 1.34 18.16 -13.03
CA LEU A 637 2.26 17.49 -12.10
C LEU A 637 1.95 17.90 -10.66
N THR A 638 2.13 17.01 -9.69
CA THR A 638 1.97 17.36 -8.27
C THR A 638 2.80 18.59 -7.89
N TYR A 639 2.17 19.54 -7.20
CA TYR A 639 2.78 20.77 -6.72
C TYR A 639 2.84 20.77 -5.20
N VAL A 640 4.04 21.01 -4.65
CA VAL A 640 4.26 21.08 -3.21
C VAL A 640 4.55 22.52 -2.79
N GLU A 641 3.65 23.09 -1.99
CA GLU A 641 3.84 24.39 -1.35
C GLU A 641 5.05 24.34 -0.39
N GLY A 642 5.83 25.43 -0.34
CA GLY A 642 7.05 25.49 0.48
C GLY A 642 8.30 24.83 -0.12
N LYS A 643 8.22 24.17 -1.30
CA LYS A 643 9.39 23.56 -1.95
C LYS A 643 10.55 24.54 -2.17
N TYR A 644 10.25 25.81 -2.45
CA TYR A 644 11.25 26.83 -2.75
C TYR A 644 12.13 27.12 -1.54
N ASN A 645 11.52 27.28 -0.35
CA ASN A 645 12.26 27.46 0.90
C ASN A 645 13.07 26.20 1.20
N PHE A 646 12.48 25.00 1.12
CA PHE A 646 13.22 23.75 1.33
C PHE A 646 14.46 23.63 0.44
N ILE A 647 14.35 23.95 -0.85
CA ILE A 647 15.48 23.91 -1.80
C ILE A 647 16.55 24.93 -1.40
N GLU A 648 16.15 26.14 -0.98
CA GLU A 648 17.05 27.26 -0.71
C GLU A 648 17.76 27.16 0.64
N ASN A 649 17.03 26.85 1.72
CA ASN A 649 17.54 26.90 3.09
C ASN A 649 17.33 25.60 3.90
N GLY A 650 16.74 24.57 3.30
CA GLY A 650 16.48 23.29 3.99
C GLY A 650 15.34 23.34 5.01
N THR A 651 14.47 24.36 4.97
CA THR A 651 13.28 24.44 5.85
C THR A 651 12.40 23.21 5.68
N ALA A 652 11.96 22.61 6.78
CA ALA A 652 11.09 21.43 6.76
C ALA A 652 9.81 21.67 5.95
N LEU A 653 9.45 20.68 5.14
CA LEU A 653 8.24 20.72 4.32
C LEU A 653 7.00 20.55 5.21
N PRO A 654 5.91 21.29 4.95
CA PRO A 654 4.63 21.01 5.57
C PRO A 654 4.10 19.66 5.08
N ALA A 655 3.75 18.76 6.01
CA ALA A 655 3.08 17.51 5.68
C ALA A 655 1.62 17.80 5.29
N ARG A 656 1.22 17.48 4.05
CA ARG A 656 -0.18 17.58 3.61
C ARG A 656 -0.88 16.24 3.73
N THR A 657 -1.97 16.19 4.48
CA THR A 657 -2.81 14.99 4.58
C THR A 657 -3.85 15.01 3.46
N ILE A 658 -3.63 14.22 2.40
CA ILE A 658 -4.47 14.25 1.19
C ILE A 658 -5.52 13.13 1.12
N SER A 659 -5.52 12.20 2.08
CA SER A 659 -6.42 11.05 2.06
C SER A 659 -6.75 10.57 3.47
N LEU A 660 -8.03 10.28 3.71
CA LEU A 660 -8.51 9.62 4.93
C LEU A 660 -8.44 8.09 4.83
N LEU A 661 -8.20 7.53 3.64
CA LEU A 661 -8.21 6.07 3.41
C LEU A 661 -7.11 5.32 4.16
N ASN A 662 -6.00 6.02 4.44
CA ASN A 662 -4.86 5.48 5.18
C ASN A 662 -5.00 5.62 6.71
N GLN A 663 -5.99 6.38 7.19
CA GLN A 663 -6.25 6.48 8.62
C GLN A 663 -6.84 5.16 9.13
N PRO A 664 -6.46 4.69 10.33
CA PRO A 664 -7.12 3.55 10.94
C PRO A 664 -8.63 3.78 11.01
N ALA A 665 -9.42 2.79 10.60
CA ALA A 665 -10.86 2.86 10.71
C ALA A 665 -11.31 2.73 12.17
N ASP A 666 -12.47 3.26 12.51
CA ASP A 666 -13.09 3.02 13.82
C ASP A 666 -13.50 1.54 13.96
N PRO A 667 -13.47 0.97 15.18
CA PRO A 667 -14.00 -0.37 15.41
C PRO A 667 -15.52 -0.42 15.16
N PRO A 668 -16.06 -1.59 14.80
CA PRO A 668 -17.49 -1.74 14.55
C PRO A 668 -18.32 -1.57 15.82
N SER A 669 -19.51 -0.97 15.71
CA SER A 669 -20.41 -0.75 16.84
C SER A 669 -21.48 -1.86 16.94
N ASN A 670 -22.23 -1.87 18.05
CA ASN A 670 -23.38 -2.76 18.25
C ASN A 670 -23.09 -4.25 18.11
N LEU A 671 -21.95 -4.71 18.65
CA LEU A 671 -21.60 -6.14 18.69
C LEU A 671 -22.67 -6.92 19.50
N THR A 672 -23.26 -7.94 18.88
CA THR A 672 -24.27 -8.84 19.46
C THR A 672 -23.86 -10.28 19.24
N ILE A 673 -24.19 -11.15 20.21
CA ILE A 673 -23.83 -12.57 20.19
C ILE A 673 -25.10 -13.34 20.53
N SER A 674 -25.44 -14.35 19.73
CA SER A 674 -26.58 -15.24 19.95
C SER A 674 -26.16 -16.70 19.78
N GLU A 675 -26.77 -17.59 20.56
CA GLU A 675 -26.55 -19.03 20.47
C GLU A 675 -27.72 -19.71 19.76
N LYS A 676 -27.43 -20.65 18.87
CA LYS A 676 -28.42 -21.51 18.19
C LYS A 676 -27.92 -22.95 18.12
N THR A 677 -28.84 -23.90 18.16
CA THR A 677 -28.57 -25.29 17.81
C THR A 677 -28.81 -25.52 16.33
N VAL A 678 -27.85 -26.13 15.64
CA VAL A 678 -27.91 -26.44 14.21
C VAL A 678 -27.66 -27.92 13.96
N VAL A 679 -28.16 -28.45 12.85
CA VAL A 679 -27.95 -29.84 12.46
C VAL A 679 -26.81 -29.91 11.47
N ILE A 680 -25.77 -30.66 11.80
CA ILE A 680 -24.64 -30.95 10.91
C ILE A 680 -24.43 -32.46 10.91
N ASN A 681 -24.44 -33.09 9.74
CA ASN A 681 -24.30 -34.54 9.59
C ASN A 681 -25.28 -35.36 10.45
N ASN A 682 -26.54 -34.88 10.53
CA ASN A 682 -27.61 -35.50 11.31
C ASN A 682 -27.35 -35.53 12.84
N ILE A 683 -26.48 -34.65 13.34
CA ILE A 683 -26.24 -34.46 14.77
C ILE A 683 -26.50 -33.00 15.13
N ALA A 684 -27.20 -32.76 16.24
CA ALA A 684 -27.34 -31.42 16.79
C ALA A 684 -25.97 -30.88 17.25
N ARG A 685 -25.67 -29.60 16.99
CA ARG A 685 -24.45 -28.90 17.44
C ARG A 685 -24.81 -27.49 17.89
N SER A 686 -24.10 -26.96 18.90
CA SER A 686 -24.23 -25.56 19.28
C SER A 686 -23.39 -24.68 18.37
N LYS A 687 -23.94 -23.51 18.03
CA LYS A 687 -23.36 -22.50 17.16
C LYS A 687 -23.55 -21.13 17.77
N LEU A 688 -22.48 -20.35 17.85
CA LEU A 688 -22.55 -18.92 18.17
C LEU A 688 -22.55 -18.10 16.88
N ILE A 689 -23.44 -17.11 16.83
CA ILE A 689 -23.53 -16.13 15.75
C ILE A 689 -23.21 -14.77 16.37
N VAL A 690 -22.21 -14.11 15.80
CA VAL A 690 -21.71 -12.82 16.25
C VAL A 690 -21.98 -11.80 15.16
N ASP A 691 -22.79 -10.78 15.44
CA ASP A 691 -23.21 -9.76 14.47
C ASP A 691 -22.79 -8.37 14.95
N TRP A 692 -22.42 -7.47 14.03
CA TRP A 692 -22.12 -6.06 14.33
C TRP A 692 -22.61 -5.11 13.24
N GLN A 693 -22.64 -3.81 13.55
CA GLN A 693 -22.97 -2.79 12.57
C GLN A 693 -21.76 -2.55 11.63
N PRO A 694 -21.94 -2.61 10.30
CA PRO A 694 -20.87 -2.32 9.35
C PRO A 694 -20.33 -0.90 9.50
N VAL A 695 -19.01 -0.74 9.40
CA VAL A 695 -18.33 0.56 9.39
C VAL A 695 -18.23 1.06 7.95
N GLN A 696 -18.54 2.33 7.71
CA GLN A 696 -18.48 2.92 6.37
C GLN A 696 -17.05 2.86 5.82
N GLY A 697 -16.90 2.33 4.60
CA GLY A 697 -15.60 2.21 3.94
C GLY A 697 -14.76 1.00 4.37
N VAL A 698 -15.27 0.16 5.29
CA VAL A 698 -14.60 -1.07 5.74
C VAL A 698 -15.20 -2.29 5.03
N THR A 699 -14.35 -3.11 4.44
CA THR A 699 -14.76 -4.34 3.72
C THR A 699 -14.29 -5.63 4.40
N GLN A 700 -13.40 -5.52 5.39
CA GLN A 700 -12.80 -6.65 6.07
C GLN A 700 -12.72 -6.36 7.56
N TYR A 701 -12.96 -7.40 8.38
CA TYR A 701 -12.87 -7.33 9.84
C TYR A 701 -11.97 -8.45 10.35
N LEU A 702 -11.27 -8.20 11.46
CA LEU A 702 -10.57 -9.24 12.21
C LEU A 702 -11.39 -9.58 13.45
N VAL A 703 -11.85 -10.83 13.53
CA VAL A 703 -12.55 -11.36 14.71
C VAL A 703 -11.56 -12.20 15.49
N ASN A 704 -11.26 -11.76 16.70
CA ASN A 704 -10.55 -12.56 17.69
C ASN A 704 -11.56 -13.12 18.68
N TYR A 705 -11.49 -14.41 18.95
CA TYR A 705 -12.31 -15.03 19.99
C TYR A 705 -11.45 -15.89 20.91
N LYS A 706 -11.78 -15.93 22.19
CA LYS A 706 -11.20 -16.88 23.14
C LYS A 706 -12.30 -17.57 23.94
N PHE A 707 -12.04 -18.81 24.32
CA PHE A 707 -12.85 -19.58 25.25
C PHE A 707 -12.16 -19.56 26.62
N GLU A 708 -12.87 -19.11 27.66
CA GLU A 708 -12.37 -18.99 29.03
C GLU A 708 -11.03 -18.20 29.08
N ASP A 709 -10.06 -18.71 29.85
CA ASP A 709 -8.69 -18.19 29.96
C ASP A 709 -7.76 -18.70 28.84
N GLY A 710 -8.32 -19.19 27.73
CA GLY A 710 -7.57 -19.62 26.56
C GLY A 710 -6.92 -18.47 25.78
N ASN A 711 -6.14 -18.85 24.76
CA ASN A 711 -5.55 -17.90 23.82
C ASN A 711 -6.59 -17.41 22.80
N TYR A 712 -6.43 -16.17 22.33
CA TYR A 712 -7.23 -15.66 21.21
C TYR A 712 -6.92 -16.41 19.93
N VAL A 713 -7.98 -16.83 19.23
CA VAL A 713 -7.96 -17.34 17.87
C VAL A 713 -8.44 -16.21 16.96
N SER A 714 -7.67 -15.91 15.93
CA SER A 714 -7.90 -14.80 15.01
C SER A 714 -8.41 -15.29 13.66
N GLN A 715 -9.47 -14.67 13.15
CA GLN A 715 -10.03 -14.96 11.84
C GLN A 715 -10.45 -13.68 11.11
N VAL A 716 -10.06 -13.58 9.84
CA VAL A 716 -10.45 -12.46 8.96
C VAL A 716 -11.77 -12.82 8.28
N VAL A 717 -12.73 -11.88 8.31
CA VAL A 717 -14.06 -12.02 7.71
C VAL A 717 -14.37 -10.83 6.80
N PHE A 718 -15.22 -11.07 5.81
CA PHE A 718 -15.58 -10.08 4.77
C PHE A 718 -17.05 -9.62 4.87
N SER A 719 -17.77 -10.14 5.87
CA SER A 719 -19.14 -9.77 6.20
C SER A 719 -19.20 -9.16 7.60
N SER A 720 -20.35 -8.60 7.97
CA SER A 720 -20.59 -8.01 9.28
C SER A 720 -21.09 -9.02 10.32
N ASP A 721 -20.78 -10.28 10.09
CA ASP A 721 -21.17 -11.42 10.91
C ASP A 721 -20.03 -12.46 10.98
N PHE A 722 -20.02 -13.25 12.04
CA PHE A 722 -19.11 -14.36 12.23
C PHE A 722 -19.80 -15.52 12.92
N GLU A 723 -19.54 -16.74 12.43
CA GLU A 723 -20.16 -17.96 12.92
C GLU A 723 -19.11 -18.90 13.51
N LEU A 724 -19.31 -19.30 14.77
CA LEU A 724 -18.48 -20.29 15.45
C LEU A 724 -19.29 -21.56 15.71
N LEU A 725 -18.84 -22.68 15.16
CA LEU A 725 -19.46 -24.00 15.29
C LEU A 725 -18.85 -24.78 16.46
N ASP A 726 -19.60 -25.80 16.93
CA ASP A 726 -19.18 -26.75 17.95
C ASP A 726 -18.71 -26.07 19.24
N THR A 727 -19.53 -25.17 19.78
CA THR A 727 -19.16 -24.34 20.94
C THR A 727 -19.40 -25.07 22.28
N PRO A 728 -18.36 -25.43 23.06
CA PRO A 728 -18.55 -25.88 24.44
C PRO A 728 -19.28 -24.86 25.32
N ILE A 729 -19.86 -25.37 26.41
CA ILE A 729 -20.44 -24.56 27.49
C ILE A 729 -19.32 -23.80 28.20
N GLY A 730 -19.49 -22.49 28.41
CA GLY A 730 -18.51 -21.62 29.07
C GLY A 730 -18.52 -20.19 28.54
N GLU A 731 -17.59 -19.37 29.01
CA GLU A 731 -17.47 -17.96 28.62
C GLU A 731 -16.64 -17.79 27.33
N TYR A 732 -17.19 -17.06 26.37
CA TYR A 732 -16.49 -16.60 25.18
C TYR A 732 -16.29 -15.10 25.23
N THR A 733 -15.07 -14.65 24.91
CA THR A 733 -14.78 -13.22 24.66
C THR A 733 -14.49 -13.02 23.19
N PHE A 734 -15.27 -12.16 22.53
CA PHE A 734 -15.05 -11.75 21.15
C PHE A 734 -14.50 -10.32 21.11
N GLN A 735 -13.52 -10.08 20.24
CA GLN A 735 -12.98 -8.77 19.89
C GLN A 735 -13.03 -8.61 18.38
N VAL A 736 -13.69 -7.56 17.90
CA VAL A 736 -13.79 -7.28 16.47
C VAL A 736 -13.07 -5.98 16.14
N PHE A 737 -12.13 -6.04 15.20
CA PHE A 737 -11.41 -4.91 14.63
C PHE A 737 -11.85 -4.64 13.20
N SER A 738 -11.75 -3.39 12.78
CA SER A 738 -11.96 -2.98 11.38
C SER A 738 -10.64 -2.87 10.64
N TYR A 739 -10.58 -3.32 9.38
CA TYR A 739 -9.48 -2.97 8.49
C TYR A 739 -9.79 -1.71 7.69
N ASN A 740 -8.84 -0.78 7.61
CA ASN A 740 -8.92 0.30 6.62
C ASN A 740 -8.52 -0.19 5.22
N ALA A 741 -8.56 0.70 4.23
CA ALA A 741 -8.21 0.37 2.84
C ALA A 741 -6.74 -0.08 2.66
N ALA A 742 -5.85 0.29 3.59
CA ALA A 742 -4.44 -0.10 3.61
C ALA A 742 -4.17 -1.38 4.43
N LEU A 743 -5.21 -2.11 4.83
CA LEU A 743 -5.14 -3.32 5.68
C LEU A 743 -4.49 -3.08 7.05
N VAL A 744 -4.60 -1.86 7.57
CA VAL A 744 -4.24 -1.50 8.94
C VAL A 744 -5.45 -1.65 9.84
N LEU A 745 -5.26 -2.30 10.99
CA LEU A 745 -6.31 -2.53 11.98
C LEU A 745 -6.70 -1.23 12.70
N SER A 746 -7.96 -1.17 13.13
CA SER A 746 -8.44 -0.17 14.10
C SER A 746 -7.57 -0.20 15.37
N ALA A 747 -7.32 0.97 15.96
CA ALA A 747 -6.45 1.08 17.13
C ALA A 747 -6.97 0.29 18.34
N ASN A 748 -8.29 0.18 18.47
CA ASN A 748 -8.97 -0.59 19.50
C ASN A 748 -10.02 -1.51 18.86
N PRO A 749 -10.35 -2.67 19.47
CA PRO A 749 -11.49 -3.49 19.07
C PRO A 749 -12.77 -3.14 19.84
N THR A 750 -13.90 -3.57 19.30
CA THR A 750 -15.13 -3.72 20.09
C THR A 750 -15.13 -5.09 20.75
N THR A 751 -15.20 -5.12 22.08
CA THR A 751 -15.11 -6.35 22.89
C THR A 751 -16.46 -6.68 23.51
N LYS A 752 -16.86 -7.96 23.47
CA LYS A 752 -18.06 -8.46 24.17
C LYS A 752 -17.84 -9.88 24.69
N THR A 753 -18.32 -10.13 25.91
CA THR A 753 -18.35 -11.46 26.52
C THR A 753 -19.74 -12.08 26.43
N PHE A 754 -19.80 -13.40 26.26
CA PHE A 754 -21.04 -14.18 26.18
C PHE A 754 -20.83 -15.56 26.81
N THR A 755 -21.74 -15.97 27.70
CA THR A 755 -21.72 -17.30 28.31
C THR A 755 -22.60 -18.25 27.49
N ALA A 756 -21.99 -19.21 26.81
CA ALA A 756 -22.69 -20.24 26.05
C ALA A 756 -23.28 -21.28 26.99
N VAL A 757 -24.57 -21.60 26.83
CA VAL A 757 -25.32 -22.55 27.65
C VAL A 757 -25.43 -23.93 27.00
N GLY A 758 -25.05 -24.06 25.74
CA GLY A 758 -25.02 -25.33 25.03
C GLY A 758 -26.40 -25.96 24.87
N LYS A 759 -26.44 -27.29 24.87
CA LYS A 759 -27.67 -28.09 24.76
C LYS A 759 -28.26 -28.48 26.11
N THR A 760 -28.29 -27.58 27.10
CA THR A 760 -28.69 -27.93 28.48
C THR A 760 -30.20 -27.85 28.74
N ALA A 761 -30.98 -27.38 27.77
CA ALA A 761 -32.43 -27.35 27.89
C ALA A 761 -33.03 -28.77 27.89
N VAL A 762 -33.98 -29.03 28.78
CA VAL A 762 -34.73 -30.30 28.78
C VAL A 762 -35.70 -30.36 27.60
N PRO A 763 -35.94 -31.55 27.02
CA PRO A 763 -36.95 -31.74 25.97
C PRO A 763 -38.35 -31.28 26.36
N GLU A 764 -39.11 -30.86 25.35
CA GLU A 764 -40.55 -30.66 25.46
C GLU A 764 -41.30 -31.96 25.79
N ASN A 765 -42.51 -31.83 26.32
CA ASN A 765 -43.37 -32.97 26.66
C ASN A 765 -44.08 -33.51 25.42
N VAL A 766 -44.26 -34.84 25.36
CA VAL A 766 -45.01 -35.51 24.29
C VAL A 766 -46.47 -35.02 24.32
N SER A 767 -47.01 -34.63 23.16
CA SER A 767 -48.39 -34.14 23.02
C SER A 767 -49.20 -35.01 22.05
N ASN A 768 -50.53 -34.93 22.14
CA ASN A 768 -51.48 -35.63 21.28
C ASN A 768 -51.30 -37.16 21.22
N LEU A 769 -50.96 -37.79 22.35
CA LEU A 769 -50.84 -39.23 22.43
C LEU A 769 -52.22 -39.90 22.27
N THR A 770 -52.37 -40.73 21.24
CA THR A 770 -53.61 -41.46 20.92
C THR A 770 -53.32 -42.94 20.64
N ILE A 771 -54.32 -43.80 20.87
CA ILE A 771 -54.26 -45.24 20.57
C ILE A 771 -55.18 -45.55 19.39
N GLU A 772 -54.68 -46.30 18.43
CA GLU A 772 -55.46 -46.91 17.35
C GLU A 772 -55.27 -48.45 17.37
N PRO A 773 -56.33 -49.26 17.40
CA PRO A 773 -56.18 -50.72 17.29
C PRO A 773 -55.74 -51.11 15.87
N VAL A 774 -54.67 -51.92 15.75
CA VAL A 774 -54.22 -52.45 14.45
C VAL A 774 -54.82 -53.84 14.21
N ASN A 775 -54.73 -54.71 15.21
CA ASN A 775 -55.38 -56.01 15.29
C ASN A 775 -55.52 -56.39 16.78
N GLU A 776 -55.95 -57.61 17.08
CA GLU A 776 -56.13 -58.09 18.46
C GLU A 776 -54.83 -58.13 19.30
N GLN A 777 -53.67 -58.19 18.65
CA GLN A 777 -52.37 -58.37 19.30
C GLN A 777 -51.55 -57.08 19.35
N PHE A 778 -51.84 -56.11 18.49
CA PHE A 778 -51.05 -54.88 18.35
C PHE A 778 -51.94 -53.63 18.30
N ILE A 779 -51.50 -52.60 19.01
CA ILE A 779 -52.00 -51.24 18.90
C ILE A 779 -50.95 -50.34 18.25
N ARG A 780 -51.39 -49.23 17.68
CA ARG A 780 -50.55 -48.14 17.22
C ARG A 780 -50.73 -46.95 18.15
N LEU A 781 -49.63 -46.45 18.68
CA LEU A 781 -49.57 -45.17 19.37
C LEU A 781 -49.21 -44.10 18.36
N ARG A 782 -49.94 -42.98 18.34
CA ARG A 782 -49.57 -41.77 17.58
C ARG A 782 -49.37 -40.61 18.54
N PHE A 783 -48.37 -39.78 18.27
CA PHE A 783 -48.04 -38.59 19.05
C PHE A 783 -47.41 -37.51 18.15
N THR A 784 -47.44 -36.26 18.59
CA THR A 784 -46.82 -35.14 17.85
C THR A 784 -45.30 -35.31 17.82
N GLN A 785 -44.66 -34.99 16.69
CA GLN A 785 -43.21 -34.96 16.57
C GLN A 785 -42.59 -33.91 17.50
N ALA A 786 -41.39 -34.19 18.06
CA ALA A 786 -40.64 -33.21 18.84
C ALA A 786 -40.17 -32.02 17.97
N THR A 787 -40.16 -30.80 18.53
CA THR A 787 -39.63 -29.59 17.89
C THR A 787 -38.17 -29.29 18.26
N ALA A 788 -37.71 -29.84 19.38
CA ALA A 788 -36.32 -29.74 19.82
C ALA A 788 -35.36 -30.51 18.90
N ILE A 789 -34.33 -29.82 18.40
CA ILE A 789 -33.39 -30.34 17.38
C ILE A 789 -32.56 -31.51 17.91
N ASP A 790 -32.17 -31.47 19.18
CA ASP A 790 -31.44 -32.51 19.91
C ASP A 790 -32.27 -33.77 20.17
N VAL A 791 -33.60 -33.67 20.21
CA VAL A 791 -34.50 -34.84 20.22
C VAL A 791 -34.65 -35.44 18.83
N LEU A 792 -34.87 -34.60 17.81
CA LEU A 792 -35.03 -35.04 16.42
C LEU A 792 -33.79 -35.74 15.87
N HIS A 793 -32.60 -35.26 16.24
CA HIS A 793 -31.31 -35.69 15.71
C HIS A 793 -30.38 -36.18 16.83
N GLY A 794 -30.64 -37.41 17.31
CA GLY A 794 -29.83 -38.09 18.32
C GLY A 794 -30.61 -38.57 19.53
N GLY A 795 -31.78 -37.98 19.78
CA GLY A 795 -32.70 -38.38 20.85
C GLY A 795 -33.58 -39.60 20.53
N ARG A 796 -34.36 -40.01 21.53
CA ARG A 796 -35.19 -41.23 21.52
C ARG A 796 -36.57 -40.99 22.13
N VAL A 797 -37.54 -41.81 21.75
CA VAL A 797 -38.87 -41.87 22.37
C VAL A 797 -39.03 -43.18 23.10
N TYR A 798 -39.20 -43.11 24.42
CA TYR A 798 -39.40 -44.29 25.26
C TYR A 798 -40.87 -44.57 25.46
N ILE A 799 -41.27 -45.83 25.29
CA ILE A 799 -42.65 -46.28 25.41
C ILE A 799 -42.72 -47.41 26.43
N ARG A 800 -43.42 -47.13 27.53
CA ARG A 800 -43.60 -48.05 28.65
C ARG A 800 -45.05 -48.42 28.83
N HIS A 801 -45.29 -49.61 29.36
CA HIS A 801 -46.62 -50.10 29.71
C HIS A 801 -46.68 -50.43 31.20
N SER A 802 -47.79 -50.02 31.82
CA SER A 802 -48.15 -50.43 33.18
C SER A 802 -49.56 -51.00 33.16
N ARG A 803 -49.81 -52.04 33.97
CA ARG A 803 -51.15 -52.60 34.12
C ARG A 803 -52.10 -51.68 34.89
N LEU A 804 -51.57 -50.74 35.67
CA LEU A 804 -52.38 -49.80 36.43
C LEU A 804 -53.16 -48.90 35.46
N THR A 805 -54.45 -48.69 35.76
CA THR A 805 -55.33 -47.85 34.94
C THR A 805 -55.35 -46.42 35.47
N GLY A 806 -55.18 -45.44 34.59
CA GLY A 806 -55.36 -44.02 34.91
C GLY A 806 -54.18 -43.41 35.69
N GLY A 807 -54.47 -42.50 36.61
CA GLY A 807 -53.46 -41.65 37.28
C GLY A 807 -52.44 -42.39 38.15
N ALA A 808 -52.71 -43.65 38.52
CA ALA A 808 -51.81 -44.47 39.34
C ALA A 808 -50.59 -45.01 38.55
N ALA A 809 -50.62 -44.99 37.22
CA ALA A 809 -49.49 -45.42 36.39
C ALA A 809 -48.44 -44.30 36.28
N THR A 810 -47.20 -44.57 36.69
CA THR A 810 -46.05 -43.66 36.56
C THR A 810 -45.02 -44.24 35.61
N PHE A 811 -44.22 -43.39 34.96
CA PHE A 811 -43.20 -43.84 34.01
C PHE A 811 -42.11 -44.72 34.67
N GLN A 812 -41.87 -44.52 35.96
CA GLN A 812 -40.97 -45.31 36.80
C GLN A 812 -41.48 -46.73 37.10
N ALA A 813 -42.79 -46.87 37.33
CA ALA A 813 -43.42 -48.15 37.64
C ALA A 813 -43.88 -48.92 36.39
N ALA A 814 -43.66 -48.35 35.20
CA ALA A 814 -43.98 -48.96 33.92
C ALA A 814 -42.73 -49.61 33.33
N GLN A 815 -42.91 -50.63 32.50
CA GLN A 815 -41.81 -51.38 31.89
C GLN A 815 -41.81 -51.20 30.39
N ASP A 816 -40.61 -51.24 29.81
CA ASP A 816 -40.46 -51.06 28.37
C ASP A 816 -41.25 -52.15 27.65
N ILE A 817 -42.12 -51.73 26.74
CA ILE A 817 -42.95 -52.65 25.95
C ILE A 817 -42.34 -52.94 24.59
N ILE A 818 -41.61 -51.96 24.05
CA ILE A 818 -40.81 -52.06 22.83
C ILE A 818 -39.48 -51.35 23.08
N GLU A 819 -38.51 -51.59 22.19
CA GLU A 819 -37.29 -50.79 22.17
C GLU A 819 -37.62 -49.32 21.86
N ALA A 820 -36.87 -48.39 22.46
CA ALA A 820 -37.07 -46.97 22.25
C ALA A 820 -36.94 -46.61 20.76
N VAL A 821 -37.92 -45.87 20.23
CA VAL A 821 -37.93 -45.46 18.82
C VAL A 821 -37.13 -44.16 18.62
N ALA A 822 -36.74 -43.86 17.39
CA ALA A 822 -36.01 -42.62 17.09
C ALA A 822 -36.83 -41.38 17.50
N GLY A 823 -36.18 -40.34 18.03
CA GLY A 823 -36.85 -39.10 18.47
C GLY A 823 -37.62 -38.36 17.37
N SER A 824 -37.34 -38.64 16.10
CA SER A 824 -38.09 -38.13 14.95
C SER A 824 -39.38 -38.90 14.63
N ALA A 825 -39.65 -40.02 15.32
CA ALA A 825 -40.85 -40.82 15.13
C ALA A 825 -42.11 -40.06 15.55
N THR A 826 -43.24 -40.38 14.90
CA THR A 826 -44.58 -39.84 15.23
C THR A 826 -45.57 -40.96 15.56
N GLU A 827 -45.17 -42.20 15.35
CA GLU A 827 -45.96 -43.38 15.68
C GLU A 827 -45.06 -44.53 16.11
N ALA A 828 -45.64 -45.45 16.89
CA ALA A 828 -45.02 -46.71 17.28
C ALA A 828 -46.07 -47.82 17.38
N ILE A 829 -45.71 -49.02 16.92
CA ILE A 829 -46.56 -50.21 17.05
C ILE A 829 -46.15 -50.93 18.32
N CYS A 830 -47.11 -51.16 19.22
CA CYS A 830 -46.88 -51.79 20.50
C CYS A 830 -47.84 -52.98 20.69
N PRO A 831 -47.43 -54.05 21.41
CA PRO A 831 -48.34 -55.12 21.81
C PRO A 831 -49.57 -54.57 22.55
N ALA A 832 -50.76 -55.06 22.21
CA ALA A 832 -52.03 -54.70 22.84
C ALA A 832 -52.12 -55.37 24.21
N LEU A 833 -51.99 -54.59 25.28
CA LEU A 833 -52.06 -55.03 26.66
C LEU A 833 -53.04 -54.13 27.43
N PRO A 834 -53.92 -54.71 28.27
CA PRO A 834 -54.78 -53.90 29.14
C PRO A 834 -53.92 -53.11 30.12
N GLY A 835 -54.25 -51.82 30.31
CA GLY A 835 -53.50 -50.92 31.19
C GLY A 835 -53.23 -49.56 30.55
N THR A 836 -52.19 -48.87 31.01
CA THR A 836 -51.79 -47.52 30.56
C THR A 836 -50.45 -47.58 29.84
N TYR A 837 -50.37 -46.91 28.68
CA TYR A 837 -49.14 -46.66 27.93
C TYR A 837 -48.61 -45.27 28.25
N LEU A 838 -47.30 -45.17 28.49
CA LEU A 838 -46.62 -43.96 28.91
C LEU A 838 -45.49 -43.65 27.94
N VAL A 839 -45.40 -42.40 27.49
CA VAL A 839 -44.42 -41.96 26.48
C VAL A 839 -43.66 -40.72 26.96
N LYS A 840 -42.33 -40.73 26.82
CA LYS A 840 -41.43 -39.59 27.10
C LYS A 840 -40.40 -39.43 25.98
N PHE A 841 -40.03 -38.18 25.69
CA PHE A 841 -38.88 -37.85 24.85
C PHE A 841 -37.60 -37.83 25.68
N GLN A 842 -36.49 -38.20 25.05
CA GLN A 842 -35.14 -38.08 25.59
C GLN A 842 -34.26 -37.34 24.56
N ASP A 843 -33.51 -36.33 24.99
CA ASP A 843 -32.51 -35.65 24.13
C ASP A 843 -31.27 -36.53 23.89
N ASP A 844 -30.37 -36.07 23.02
CA ASP A 844 -29.07 -36.71 22.76
C ASP A 844 -28.13 -36.71 23.98
N GLY A 845 -28.42 -35.88 24.98
CA GLY A 845 -27.73 -35.81 26.27
C GLY A 845 -28.27 -36.74 27.35
N GLY A 846 -29.29 -37.56 27.02
CA GLY A 846 -29.88 -38.55 27.94
C GLY A 846 -30.95 -38.00 28.89
N ARG A 847 -31.33 -36.73 28.81
CA ARG A 847 -32.34 -36.11 29.69
C ARG A 847 -33.74 -36.35 29.15
N PHE A 848 -34.64 -36.80 30.03
CA PHE A 848 -36.05 -37.01 29.71
C PHE A 848 -36.86 -35.72 29.78
N SER A 849 -37.95 -35.66 29.02
CA SER A 849 -38.98 -34.62 29.16
C SER A 849 -39.52 -34.57 30.59
N THR A 850 -39.96 -33.39 31.04
CA THR A 850 -40.39 -33.19 32.44
C THR A 850 -41.58 -34.07 32.82
N THR A 851 -42.60 -34.14 31.98
CA THR A 851 -43.82 -34.93 32.21
C THR A 851 -44.00 -36.01 31.16
N GLU A 852 -44.65 -37.12 31.53
CA GLU A 852 -45.04 -38.18 30.61
C GLU A 852 -46.43 -37.98 30.00
N ALA A 853 -46.58 -38.39 28.74
CA ALA A 853 -47.90 -38.55 28.13
C ALA A 853 -48.46 -39.94 28.46
N LYS A 854 -49.75 -40.03 28.79
CA LYS A 854 -50.41 -41.28 29.20
C LYS A 854 -51.65 -41.55 28.36
N VAL A 855 -51.89 -42.81 28.00
CA VAL A 855 -53.12 -43.25 27.33
C VAL A 855 -53.49 -44.66 27.75
N ALA A 856 -54.75 -44.89 28.13
CA ALA A 856 -55.21 -46.18 28.67
C ALA A 856 -55.96 -47.01 27.62
N LEU A 857 -55.70 -48.32 27.62
CA LEU A 857 -56.41 -49.31 26.83
C LEU A 857 -57.23 -50.22 27.76
N SER A 858 -58.55 -50.21 27.61
CA SER A 858 -59.45 -51.21 28.19
C SER A 858 -59.79 -52.25 27.12
N THR A 859 -59.60 -53.53 27.43
CA THR A 859 -59.99 -54.62 26.53
C THR A 859 -61.46 -54.99 26.72
N VAL A 860 -62.14 -55.38 25.63
CA VAL A 860 -63.46 -56.02 25.64
C VAL A 860 -63.23 -57.54 25.56
N GLN A 861 -63.87 -58.32 26.44
CA GLN A 861 -63.79 -59.78 26.43
C GLN A 861 -64.47 -60.34 25.16
N ILE A 862 -63.73 -61.11 24.36
CA ILE A 862 -64.28 -61.84 23.20
C ILE A 862 -64.76 -63.20 23.70
N THR A 863 -66.01 -63.58 23.39
CA THR A 863 -66.74 -64.71 24.02
C THR A 863 -66.32 -66.11 23.54
N ASP A 864 -65.35 -66.23 22.63
CA ASP A 864 -65.00 -67.48 21.91
C ASP A 864 -63.57 -68.02 22.20
N GLU A 865 -63.01 -67.72 23.38
CA GLU A 865 -61.72 -68.28 23.85
C GLU A 865 -61.86 -69.07 25.15
N ILE A 866 -60.96 -70.04 25.38
CA ILE A 866 -60.84 -70.78 26.64
C ILE A 866 -59.48 -70.55 27.28
N THR A 867 -59.47 -70.26 28.59
CA THR A 867 -58.23 -70.20 29.39
C THR A 867 -57.74 -71.60 29.71
N VAL A 868 -56.51 -71.94 29.29
CA VAL A 868 -55.87 -73.24 29.53
C VAL A 868 -55.15 -73.25 30.88
N LYS A 869 -54.38 -72.20 31.17
CA LYS A 869 -53.72 -72.01 32.46
C LYS A 869 -53.58 -70.51 32.71
N GLU A 870 -53.92 -70.09 33.91
CA GLU A 870 -53.46 -68.83 34.48
C GLU A 870 -52.46 -69.20 35.57
N ASP A 871 -51.25 -68.67 35.44
CA ASP A 871 -50.13 -69.01 36.32
C ASP A 871 -49.57 -67.74 36.96
N ARG A 872 -49.40 -67.77 38.28
CA ARG A 872 -49.06 -66.60 39.10
C ARG A 872 -48.05 -67.00 40.17
N GLU A 873 -46.77 -66.85 39.84
CA GLU A 873 -45.65 -67.20 40.73
C GLU A 873 -45.67 -66.37 42.02
N ASP A 874 -46.23 -65.15 42.00
CA ASP A 874 -46.39 -64.33 43.21
C ASP A 874 -47.46 -64.87 44.19
N ASN A 875 -48.38 -65.71 43.71
CA ASN A 875 -49.39 -66.38 44.53
C ASN A 875 -48.96 -67.78 45.02
N ASP A 876 -47.77 -68.24 44.64
CA ASP A 876 -47.27 -69.53 45.10
C ASP A 876 -47.06 -69.55 46.61
N THR A 877 -47.05 -70.75 47.20
CA THR A 877 -46.83 -70.92 48.64
C THR A 877 -45.57 -71.76 48.87
N PRO A 878 -44.41 -71.15 49.19
CA PRO A 878 -44.15 -69.70 49.34
C PRO A 878 -44.02 -68.96 47.99
N ALA A 879 -44.24 -67.64 47.99
CA ALA A 879 -44.22 -66.81 46.77
C ALA A 879 -42.89 -66.93 46.02
N PHE A 880 -42.98 -67.01 44.69
CA PHE A 880 -41.88 -67.28 43.76
C PHE A 880 -41.11 -68.58 44.07
N ASN A 881 -41.73 -69.51 44.81
CA ASN A 881 -41.14 -70.75 45.28
C ASN A 881 -39.72 -70.55 45.84
N ASN A 882 -39.58 -69.55 46.71
CA ASN A 882 -38.30 -69.00 47.18
C ASN A 882 -37.34 -69.99 47.87
N ASN A 883 -37.79 -71.22 48.13
CA ASN A 883 -36.96 -72.31 48.64
C ASN A 883 -36.16 -73.05 47.56
N ASN A 884 -36.45 -72.82 46.27
CA ASN A 884 -35.80 -73.51 45.16
C ASN A 884 -34.76 -72.62 44.49
N SER A 885 -33.53 -72.63 45.00
CA SER A 885 -32.41 -71.82 44.48
C SER A 885 -32.07 -72.08 43.01
N SER A 886 -32.46 -73.24 42.44
CA SER A 886 -32.20 -73.56 41.03
C SER A 886 -33.04 -72.72 40.06
N LEU A 887 -34.10 -72.07 40.54
CA LEU A 887 -34.95 -71.18 39.73
C LEU A 887 -34.35 -69.78 39.57
N PHE A 888 -33.37 -69.43 40.40
CA PHE A 888 -32.80 -68.09 40.51
C PHE A 888 -31.40 -68.03 39.89
N SER A 889 -31.10 -66.98 39.13
CA SER A 889 -29.76 -66.68 38.63
C SER A 889 -29.52 -65.17 38.68
N ASN A 890 -28.58 -64.70 39.52
CA ASN A 890 -28.37 -63.28 39.83
C ASN A 890 -29.65 -62.52 40.26
N THR A 891 -30.63 -63.24 40.78
CA THR A 891 -31.89 -62.72 41.29
C THR A 891 -32.20 -63.36 42.63
N GLU A 892 -32.92 -62.67 43.49
CA GLU A 892 -33.42 -63.23 44.75
C GLU A 892 -34.82 -62.70 45.07
N TYR A 893 -35.56 -63.44 45.89
CA TYR A 893 -36.80 -62.96 46.48
C TYR A 893 -36.50 -62.12 47.72
N SER A 894 -36.90 -60.85 47.72
CA SER A 894 -36.75 -59.96 48.86
C SER A 894 -38.03 -59.95 49.70
N SER A 895 -37.97 -60.49 50.91
CA SER A 895 -39.09 -60.45 51.86
C SER A 895 -39.46 -59.03 52.30
N ALA A 896 -38.49 -58.10 52.34
CA ALA A 896 -38.69 -56.71 52.72
C ALA A 896 -39.45 -55.91 51.64
N LYS A 897 -39.26 -56.26 50.36
CA LYS A 897 -39.86 -55.56 49.21
C LYS A 897 -41.04 -56.32 48.58
N GLY A 898 -41.24 -57.58 48.98
CA GLY A 898 -42.35 -58.44 48.54
C GLY A 898 -42.27 -58.81 47.06
N GLY A 899 -41.07 -59.01 46.51
CA GLY A 899 -40.87 -59.25 45.08
C GLY A 899 -39.46 -59.70 44.72
N LEU A 900 -39.24 -59.98 43.43
CA LEU A 900 -37.94 -60.37 42.89
C LEU A 900 -37.05 -59.14 42.67
N ILE A 901 -35.79 -59.25 43.08
CA ILE A 901 -34.75 -58.22 42.91
C ILE A 901 -33.47 -58.82 42.30
N LEU A 902 -32.58 -57.99 41.76
CA LEU A 902 -31.23 -58.41 41.37
C LEU A 902 -30.32 -58.54 42.59
N THR A 903 -29.47 -59.57 42.60
CA THR A 903 -28.48 -59.80 43.67
C THR A 903 -27.25 -58.91 43.45
N ASN A 904 -27.23 -57.76 44.13
CA ASN A 904 -26.11 -56.80 44.23
C ASN A 904 -25.58 -56.25 42.87
N PRO A 905 -26.18 -55.18 42.32
CA PRO A 905 -25.80 -54.60 41.02
C PRO A 905 -24.51 -53.77 41.11
N VAL A 906 -23.36 -54.42 40.92
CA VAL A 906 -22.02 -53.75 40.90
C VAL A 906 -21.57 -53.36 39.48
N ASN A 907 -22.34 -53.70 38.46
CA ASN A 907 -22.16 -53.43 37.03
C ASN A 907 -23.53 -53.50 36.31
N SER A 908 -23.62 -53.23 35.00
CA SER A 908 -24.83 -53.54 34.22
C SER A 908 -25.12 -55.03 34.36
N GLN A 909 -26.15 -55.36 35.14
CA GLN A 909 -26.39 -56.71 35.61
C GLN A 909 -27.72 -57.21 35.07
N THR A 910 -27.69 -58.46 34.60
CA THR A 910 -28.87 -59.19 34.18
C THR A 910 -29.03 -60.41 35.08
N GLY A 911 -30.25 -60.64 35.54
CA GLY A 911 -30.62 -61.80 36.33
C GLY A 911 -31.89 -62.46 35.78
N THR A 912 -32.06 -63.75 36.01
CA THR A 912 -33.20 -64.52 35.54
C THR A 912 -33.86 -65.32 36.64
N TYR A 913 -35.19 -65.32 36.63
CA TYR A 913 -36.02 -66.22 37.42
C TYR A 913 -36.84 -67.12 36.49
N THR A 914 -36.70 -68.43 36.63
CA THR A 914 -37.42 -69.43 35.82
C THR A 914 -38.65 -69.92 36.58
N PHE A 915 -39.79 -70.00 35.91
CA PHE A 915 -41.05 -70.47 36.49
C PHE A 915 -40.90 -71.93 36.94
N ALA A 916 -41.50 -72.28 38.08
CA ALA A 916 -41.36 -73.62 38.64
C ALA A 916 -42.05 -74.68 37.77
N ASP A 917 -43.18 -74.32 37.17
CA ASP A 917 -44.02 -75.22 36.39
C ASP A 917 -43.71 -75.19 34.89
N THR A 918 -43.72 -76.37 34.28
CA THR A 918 -43.75 -76.52 32.81
C THR A 918 -45.18 -76.81 32.35
N LEU A 919 -45.69 -76.03 31.40
CA LEU A 919 -47.02 -76.23 30.83
C LEU A 919 -46.97 -77.29 29.71
N ASP A 920 -47.56 -78.48 29.92
CA ASP A 920 -47.71 -79.54 28.90
C ASP A 920 -49.16 -79.64 28.42
N LEU A 921 -49.37 -79.38 27.12
CA LEU A 921 -50.68 -79.50 26.46
C LEU A 921 -50.99 -80.93 25.98
N GLY A 922 -50.07 -81.88 26.14
CA GLY A 922 -50.19 -83.29 25.73
C GLY A 922 -50.03 -83.53 24.22
N SER A 923 -50.17 -82.50 23.40
CA SER A 923 -49.93 -82.48 21.95
C SER A 923 -49.58 -81.05 21.51
N VAL A 924 -49.12 -80.88 20.26
CA VAL A 924 -48.72 -79.56 19.75
C VAL A 924 -49.95 -78.70 19.44
N PHE A 925 -50.07 -77.54 20.08
CA PHE A 925 -51.11 -76.54 19.83
C PHE A 925 -50.54 -75.12 19.74
N SER A 926 -51.28 -74.21 19.09
CA SER A 926 -51.00 -72.77 19.09
C SER A 926 -51.72 -72.09 20.26
N LEU A 927 -50.94 -71.52 21.18
CA LEU A 927 -51.38 -70.92 22.43
C LEU A 927 -51.18 -69.40 22.39
N SER A 928 -52.22 -68.64 22.71
CA SER A 928 -52.11 -67.19 22.91
C SER A 928 -51.66 -66.91 24.35
N ILE A 929 -50.59 -66.14 24.50
CA ILE A 929 -49.98 -65.85 25.80
C ILE A 929 -50.03 -64.35 26.03
N THR A 930 -50.65 -63.96 27.14
CA THR A 930 -50.64 -62.58 27.63
C THR A 930 -49.80 -62.52 28.89
N ARG A 931 -48.78 -61.64 28.90
CA ARG A 931 -47.92 -61.44 30.08
C ARG A 931 -48.71 -60.84 31.24
N HIS A 932 -48.30 -61.17 32.45
CA HIS A 932 -48.81 -60.56 33.67
C HIS A 932 -47.64 -60.26 34.61
N PHE A 933 -47.16 -59.02 34.67
CA PHE A 933 -46.23 -58.65 35.75
C PHE A 933 -46.32 -57.16 36.09
N GLN A 934 -45.88 -56.80 37.30
CA GLN A 934 -45.79 -55.43 37.79
C GLN A 934 -44.47 -55.26 38.54
N GLY A 935 -43.67 -54.28 38.14
CA GLY A 935 -42.40 -53.96 38.80
C GLY A 935 -42.22 -52.47 39.06
N VAL A 936 -41.31 -52.15 39.98
CA VAL A 936 -40.93 -50.76 40.30
C VAL A 936 -39.42 -50.68 40.44
N GLY A 937 -38.78 -49.76 39.70
CA GLY A 937 -37.37 -49.43 39.87
C GLY A 937 -37.12 -48.64 41.16
N PHE A 938 -36.02 -48.91 41.85
CA PHE A 938 -35.61 -48.21 43.08
C PHE A 938 -34.09 -48.10 43.19
N TYR A 939 -33.58 -47.12 43.93
CA TYR A 939 -32.16 -46.98 44.21
C TYR A 939 -31.73 -47.89 45.38
N THR A 940 -30.61 -48.59 45.24
CA THR A 940 -30.09 -49.54 46.25
C THR A 940 -29.44 -48.84 47.45
N GLY A 941 -28.95 -47.61 47.26
CA GLY A 941 -28.22 -46.83 48.27
C GLY A 941 -28.95 -45.60 48.82
N ASP A 942 -30.12 -45.24 48.29
CA ASP A 942 -30.87 -44.03 48.67
C ASP A 942 -31.79 -44.29 49.89
N LEU A 943 -31.17 -44.66 51.01
CA LEU A 943 -31.87 -44.77 52.29
C LEU A 943 -31.91 -43.41 52.97
N PHE A 944 -33.01 -43.10 53.67
CA PHE A 944 -33.15 -41.87 54.46
C PHE A 944 -31.96 -41.66 55.41
N ASP A 945 -31.43 -42.75 55.98
CA ASP A 945 -30.29 -42.76 56.91
C ASP A 945 -28.92 -42.51 56.25
N ASN A 946 -28.83 -42.59 54.91
CA ASN A 946 -27.59 -42.36 54.14
C ASN A 946 -27.42 -40.90 53.69
N ARG A 947 -28.45 -40.07 53.84
CA ARG A 947 -28.44 -38.65 53.45
C ARG A 947 -27.95 -37.79 54.62
N THR A 948 -26.74 -37.24 54.52
CA THR A 948 -26.08 -36.50 55.63
C THR A 948 -26.24 -34.97 55.56
N GLU A 949 -26.83 -34.44 54.49
CA GLU A 949 -27.11 -33.00 54.35
C GLU A 949 -28.38 -32.57 55.10
N ASN A 950 -28.54 -31.26 55.33
CA ASN A 950 -29.74 -30.71 55.95
C ASN A 950 -30.99 -31.09 55.14
N ILE A 951 -32.03 -31.56 55.82
CA ILE A 951 -33.28 -32.00 55.16
C ILE A 951 -33.93 -30.91 54.30
N ASP A 952 -33.72 -29.64 54.64
CA ASP A 952 -34.22 -28.47 53.90
C ASP A 952 -33.47 -28.20 52.58
N THR A 953 -32.30 -28.81 52.36
CA THR A 953 -31.53 -28.71 51.09
C THR A 953 -31.74 -29.91 50.18
N TRP A 954 -32.54 -30.89 50.60
CA TRP A 954 -32.84 -32.04 49.77
C TRP A 954 -33.76 -31.61 48.62
N THR A 955 -33.35 -31.92 47.40
CA THR A 955 -34.14 -31.64 46.19
C THR A 955 -35.34 -32.58 46.03
N ASP A 956 -35.35 -33.69 46.76
CA ASP A 956 -36.38 -34.73 46.76
C ASP A 956 -36.54 -35.28 48.20
N PHE A 957 -37.77 -35.56 48.62
CA PHE A 957 -38.06 -36.09 49.97
C PHE A 957 -38.43 -37.59 49.94
N ASP A 958 -38.89 -38.08 48.79
CA ASP A 958 -39.43 -39.43 48.54
C ASP A 958 -38.51 -40.32 47.69
N GLY A 959 -37.26 -39.89 47.45
CA GLY A 959 -36.25 -40.63 46.71
C GLY A 959 -36.19 -40.26 45.23
N SER A 960 -35.01 -40.45 44.63
CA SER A 960 -34.78 -40.12 43.22
C SER A 960 -35.48 -41.12 42.29
N ILE A 961 -35.88 -40.67 41.08
CA ILE A 961 -36.64 -41.50 40.14
C ILE A 961 -35.72 -42.50 39.42
N ALA A 962 -35.90 -43.80 39.69
CA ALA A 962 -35.11 -44.87 39.07
C ALA A 962 -35.73 -45.35 37.74
N ASN A 963 -35.21 -44.88 36.61
CA ASN A 963 -35.72 -45.21 35.27
C ASN A 963 -34.89 -46.26 34.50
N ASP A 964 -33.75 -46.69 35.00
CA ASP A 964 -32.77 -47.53 34.29
C ASP A 964 -32.88 -49.02 34.60
N ALA A 965 -33.94 -49.43 35.31
CA ALA A 965 -34.22 -50.82 35.66
C ALA A 965 -35.49 -51.35 34.95
N ASN A 966 -35.45 -52.58 34.42
CA ASN A 966 -36.49 -53.14 33.58
C ASN A 966 -36.68 -54.66 33.77
N ALA A 967 -37.81 -55.21 33.31
CA ALA A 967 -38.12 -56.64 33.34
C ALA A 967 -38.78 -57.13 32.05
N LYS A 968 -38.42 -58.33 31.59
CA LYS A 968 -38.95 -58.97 30.37
C LYS A 968 -39.37 -60.41 30.66
N LEU A 969 -40.63 -60.75 30.38
CA LEU A 969 -41.12 -62.14 30.41
C LEU A 969 -40.72 -62.83 29.10
N GLN A 970 -40.25 -64.07 29.19
CA GLN A 970 -39.81 -64.86 28.04
C GLN A 970 -40.43 -66.25 28.06
N VAL A 971 -40.71 -66.80 26.87
CA VAL A 971 -41.21 -68.16 26.68
C VAL A 971 -40.30 -68.94 25.74
N ARG A 972 -40.15 -70.24 26.00
CA ARG A 972 -39.63 -71.20 25.03
C ARG A 972 -40.60 -72.35 24.85
N THR A 973 -40.59 -72.94 23.66
CA THR A 973 -41.54 -73.99 23.27
C THR A 973 -40.82 -75.30 22.95
N SER A 974 -41.47 -76.42 23.21
CA SER A 974 -41.01 -77.78 22.84
C SER A 974 -42.14 -78.55 22.15
N THR A 975 -41.82 -79.38 21.16
CA THR A 975 -42.78 -80.29 20.52
C THR A 975 -42.83 -81.67 21.16
N ASP A 976 -41.76 -82.07 21.85
CA ASP A 976 -41.53 -83.43 22.36
C ASP A 976 -41.36 -83.52 23.89
N MET A 977 -41.33 -82.38 24.59
CA MET A 977 -41.03 -82.20 26.02
C MET A 977 -39.56 -82.44 26.43
N SER A 978 -38.69 -82.85 25.50
CA SER A 978 -37.26 -83.09 25.75
C SER A 978 -36.34 -82.02 25.17
N SER A 979 -36.73 -81.39 24.06
CA SER A 979 -35.95 -80.38 23.36
C SER A 979 -36.73 -79.07 23.32
N TYR A 980 -36.18 -78.00 23.90
CA TYR A 980 -36.81 -76.67 23.90
C TYR A 980 -36.09 -75.71 22.97
N SER A 981 -36.84 -74.79 22.38
CA SER A 981 -36.30 -73.64 21.64
C SER A 981 -35.54 -72.68 22.56
N ASP A 982 -34.91 -71.68 21.96
CA ASP A 982 -34.44 -70.52 22.71
C ASP A 982 -35.62 -69.74 23.30
N PHE A 983 -35.35 -69.00 24.38
CA PHE A 983 -36.31 -68.11 25.02
C PHE A 983 -36.54 -66.87 24.16
N ASN A 984 -37.81 -66.55 23.89
CA ASN A 984 -38.25 -65.38 23.16
C ASN A 984 -39.04 -64.46 24.09
N ASP A 985 -38.88 -63.14 23.94
CA ASP A 985 -39.62 -62.14 24.72
C ASP A 985 -41.14 -62.22 24.43
N VAL A 986 -41.93 -62.11 25.49
CA VAL A 986 -43.40 -62.20 25.44
C VAL A 986 -44.03 -61.02 26.15
N ALA A 987 -44.79 -60.26 25.38
CA ALA A 987 -45.78 -59.31 25.88
C ALA A 987 -47.19 -59.83 25.62
N ASN A 988 -47.57 -59.90 24.34
CA ASN A 988 -48.79 -60.54 23.86
C ASN A 988 -48.45 -61.22 22.52
N GLY A 989 -48.73 -62.52 22.38
CA GLY A 989 -48.41 -63.24 21.14
C GLY A 989 -48.88 -64.69 21.14
N THR A 990 -48.86 -65.31 19.96
CA THR A 990 -49.25 -66.73 19.78
C THR A 990 -48.01 -67.59 19.55
N PHE A 991 -47.83 -68.61 20.39
CA PHE A 991 -46.69 -69.53 20.36
C PHE A 991 -47.18 -70.95 20.10
N LYS A 992 -46.47 -71.70 19.26
CA LYS A 992 -46.84 -73.08 18.90
C LYS A 992 -45.92 -74.07 19.61
N GLY A 993 -46.49 -75.03 20.33
CA GLY A 993 -45.73 -76.04 21.06
C GLY A 993 -46.63 -77.03 21.79
N ARG A 994 -46.02 -78.12 22.27
CA ARG A 994 -46.61 -79.03 23.25
C ARG A 994 -46.26 -78.58 24.68
N GLY A 995 -44.97 -78.35 24.92
CA GLY A 995 -44.42 -77.88 26.18
C GLY A 995 -44.06 -76.40 26.14
N PHE A 996 -44.39 -75.65 27.19
CA PHE A 996 -44.02 -74.24 27.33
C PHE A 996 -43.32 -74.02 28.67
N GLN A 997 -42.19 -73.34 28.62
CA GLN A 997 -41.44 -72.91 29.80
C GLN A 997 -41.26 -71.41 29.79
N PHE A 998 -41.42 -70.82 30.97
CA PHE A 998 -41.40 -69.38 31.16
C PHE A 998 -40.24 -68.98 32.06
N ARG A 999 -39.67 -67.80 31.78
CA ARG A 999 -38.73 -67.13 32.69
C ARG A 999 -38.92 -65.63 32.60
N VAL A 1000 -38.55 -64.91 33.64
CA VAL A 1000 -38.41 -63.46 33.59
C VAL A 1000 -36.93 -63.09 33.66
N THR A 1001 -36.54 -62.08 32.89
CA THR A 1001 -35.22 -61.47 32.95
C THR A 1001 -35.36 -60.08 33.57
N LEU A 1002 -34.60 -59.82 34.63
CA LEU A 1002 -34.46 -58.52 35.29
C LEU A 1002 -33.15 -57.89 34.78
N GLU A 1003 -33.18 -56.61 34.43
CA GLU A 1003 -32.02 -55.88 33.92
C GLU A 1003 -31.93 -54.49 34.54
N THR A 1004 -30.72 -54.00 34.80
CA THR A 1004 -30.45 -52.61 35.15
C THR A 1004 -29.23 -52.10 34.40
N SER A 1005 -29.32 -50.90 33.83
CA SER A 1005 -28.17 -50.22 33.20
C SER A 1005 -27.41 -49.31 34.17
N ASP A 1006 -27.99 -48.97 35.32
CA ASP A 1006 -27.37 -48.18 36.38
C ASP A 1006 -27.14 -49.06 37.63
N THR A 1007 -25.89 -49.10 38.09
CA THR A 1007 -25.49 -49.84 39.31
C THR A 1007 -26.12 -49.30 40.58
N ALA A 1008 -26.53 -48.03 40.58
CA ALA A 1008 -27.23 -47.44 41.71
C ALA A 1008 -28.72 -47.85 41.77
N GLN A 1009 -29.26 -48.43 40.68
CA GLN A 1009 -30.68 -48.80 40.54
C GLN A 1009 -30.88 -50.31 40.49
N ASN A 1010 -31.99 -50.77 41.04
CA ASN A 1010 -32.45 -52.15 41.01
C ASN A 1010 -33.97 -52.17 40.78
N ILE A 1011 -34.53 -53.34 40.47
CA ILE A 1011 -35.95 -53.53 40.18
C ILE A 1011 -36.59 -54.41 41.25
N ASN A 1012 -37.78 -54.02 41.71
CA ASN A 1012 -38.64 -54.83 42.56
C ASN A 1012 -39.82 -55.34 41.74
N LEU A 1013 -39.78 -56.59 41.29
CA LEU A 1013 -40.86 -57.22 40.54
C LEU A 1013 -41.85 -57.90 41.50
N GLN A 1014 -42.99 -57.25 41.74
CA GLN A 1014 -43.96 -57.62 42.78
C GLN A 1014 -45.00 -58.63 42.32
N GLN A 1015 -45.40 -58.58 41.04
CA GLN A 1015 -46.35 -59.54 40.45
C GLN A 1015 -45.70 -60.17 39.24
N LEU A 1016 -45.89 -61.48 39.03
CA LEU A 1016 -45.35 -62.19 37.88
C LEU A 1016 -46.23 -63.39 37.52
N GLY A 1017 -46.47 -63.56 36.24
CA GLY A 1017 -47.34 -64.61 35.71
C GLY A 1017 -47.63 -64.46 34.23
N TYR A 1018 -48.50 -65.33 33.75
CA TYR A 1018 -49.04 -65.29 32.39
C TYR A 1018 -50.45 -65.88 32.36
N VAL A 1019 -51.22 -65.47 31.34
CA VAL A 1019 -52.50 -66.08 30.99
C VAL A 1019 -52.35 -66.73 29.63
N ALA A 1020 -52.62 -68.03 29.56
CA ALA A 1020 -52.55 -68.84 28.36
C ALA A 1020 -53.96 -69.22 27.88
N THR A 1021 -54.35 -68.78 26.68
CA THR A 1021 -55.68 -69.06 26.10
C THR A 1021 -55.59 -69.81 24.77
N LEU A 1022 -56.60 -70.62 24.48
CA LEU A 1022 -56.82 -71.25 23.18
C LEU A 1022 -58.05 -70.65 22.52
N LYS A 1023 -57.89 -70.29 21.24
CA LYS A 1023 -59.00 -69.85 20.40
C LYS A 1023 -59.86 -71.04 19.98
N SER A 1024 -61.17 -70.80 19.83
CA SER A 1024 -62.04 -71.75 19.16
C SER A 1024 -61.61 -71.91 17.68
N ARG A 1025 -61.83 -73.10 17.13
CA ARG A 1025 -61.66 -73.40 15.73
C ARG A 1025 -62.81 -74.27 15.24
N THR A 1026 -63.13 -74.11 13.96
CA THR A 1026 -64.07 -74.96 13.25
C THR A 1026 -63.34 -75.73 12.16
N GLU A 1027 -63.55 -77.03 12.09
CA GLU A 1027 -63.09 -77.90 11.02
C GLU A 1027 -64.29 -78.41 10.21
N GLN A 1028 -64.21 -78.35 8.89
CA GLN A 1028 -65.25 -78.85 7.98
C GLN A 1028 -64.67 -79.87 7.01
N SER A 1029 -65.43 -80.90 6.69
CA SER A 1029 -64.99 -81.98 5.80
C SER A 1029 -65.50 -81.82 4.37
N ALA A 1030 -64.77 -82.43 3.43
CA ALA A 1030 -65.34 -82.80 2.14
C ALA A 1030 -66.39 -83.93 2.30
N VAL A 1031 -67.10 -84.28 1.24
CA VAL A 1031 -68.11 -85.37 1.25
C VAL A 1031 -67.42 -86.72 1.48
N ILE A 1032 -67.86 -87.46 2.51
CA ILE A 1032 -67.34 -88.77 2.89
C ILE A 1032 -68.46 -89.80 2.73
N ALA A 1033 -68.15 -90.97 2.16
CA ALA A 1033 -69.05 -92.13 2.17
C ALA A 1033 -68.89 -92.92 3.49
N SER A 1034 -69.99 -93.20 4.18
CA SER A 1034 -69.98 -93.96 5.44
C SER A 1034 -69.61 -95.43 5.25
N GLY A 1035 -69.86 -96.01 4.07
CA GLY A 1035 -69.79 -97.45 3.86
C GLY A 1035 -70.91 -98.20 4.58
N SER A 1036 -70.93 -99.53 4.46
CA SER A 1036 -71.97 -100.40 5.05
C SER A 1036 -71.67 -100.83 6.50
N ALA A 1037 -70.81 -100.10 7.21
CA ALA A 1037 -70.41 -100.34 8.61
C ALA A 1037 -70.15 -99.00 9.32
N ALA A 1038 -69.89 -99.03 10.63
CA ALA A 1038 -69.48 -97.84 11.37
C ALA A 1038 -68.15 -97.29 10.81
N LYS A 1039 -68.13 -96.00 10.47
CA LYS A 1039 -66.98 -95.32 9.86
C LYS A 1039 -66.25 -94.48 10.90
N ASN A 1040 -64.97 -94.76 11.09
CA ASN A 1040 -64.09 -93.87 11.85
C ASN A 1040 -63.66 -92.71 10.95
N VAL A 1041 -63.86 -91.50 11.43
CA VAL A 1041 -63.48 -90.24 10.81
C VAL A 1041 -62.42 -89.59 11.68
N THR A 1042 -61.25 -89.34 11.11
CA THR A 1042 -60.14 -88.66 11.80
C THR A 1042 -60.15 -87.20 11.40
N PHE A 1043 -60.02 -86.30 12.37
CA PHE A 1043 -59.84 -84.87 12.09
C PHE A 1043 -58.47 -84.64 11.44
N THR A 1044 -58.39 -83.63 10.56
CA THR A 1044 -57.12 -83.25 9.92
C THR A 1044 -56.11 -82.82 10.97
N ASN A 1045 -56.60 -82.11 11.99
CA ASN A 1045 -55.83 -81.61 13.12
C ASN A 1045 -56.52 -82.05 14.41
N ALA A 1046 -55.77 -82.42 15.44
CA ALA A 1046 -56.38 -82.78 16.73
C ALA A 1046 -56.99 -81.55 17.42
N PHE A 1047 -58.16 -81.69 18.01
CA PHE A 1047 -58.75 -80.71 18.93
C PHE A 1047 -58.19 -80.88 20.32
N PHE A 1048 -58.05 -79.78 21.06
CA PHE A 1048 -57.67 -79.82 22.46
C PHE A 1048 -58.84 -80.34 23.29
N VAL A 1049 -58.60 -81.42 24.04
CA VAL A 1049 -59.61 -82.08 24.89
C VAL A 1049 -59.24 -82.07 26.37
N GLY A 1050 -58.19 -81.32 26.74
CA GLY A 1050 -57.63 -81.31 28.09
C GLY A 1050 -56.60 -82.42 28.33
N THR A 1051 -55.76 -82.22 29.35
CA THR A 1051 -54.86 -83.25 29.90
C THR A 1051 -55.07 -83.34 31.41
N SER A 1052 -54.82 -84.50 32.01
CA SER A 1052 -55.01 -84.72 33.45
C SER A 1052 -54.15 -83.81 34.33
N GLY A 1053 -53.07 -83.23 33.79
CA GLY A 1053 -52.21 -82.25 34.46
C GLY A 1053 -52.74 -80.81 34.48
N LEU A 1054 -53.82 -80.51 33.74
CA LEU A 1054 -54.41 -79.17 33.61
C LEU A 1054 -55.74 -79.01 34.39
N GLY A 1055 -55.98 -79.85 35.41
CA GLY A 1055 -57.13 -79.74 36.31
C GLY A 1055 -58.48 -80.11 35.66
N ASN A 1056 -59.52 -79.29 35.89
CA ASN A 1056 -60.93 -79.56 35.50
C ASN A 1056 -61.22 -79.45 33.99
N LEU A 1057 -60.22 -79.29 33.13
CA LEU A 1057 -60.37 -79.14 31.68
C LEU A 1057 -60.57 -80.46 30.90
N ASN A 1058 -60.83 -81.58 31.59
CA ASN A 1058 -60.78 -82.95 31.03
C ASN A 1058 -61.99 -83.38 30.16
N ASN A 1059 -62.81 -82.46 29.64
CA ASN A 1059 -64.01 -82.86 28.89
C ASN A 1059 -64.47 -81.89 27.78
N PHE A 1060 -63.56 -81.10 27.20
CA PHE A 1060 -63.87 -80.25 26.04
C PHE A 1060 -63.81 -81.04 24.73
N LEU A 1061 -64.68 -82.05 24.60
CA LEU A 1061 -64.82 -82.79 23.34
C LEU A 1061 -65.33 -81.86 22.24
N PRO A 1062 -64.81 -81.97 20.99
CA PRO A 1062 -65.31 -81.18 19.89
C PRO A 1062 -66.79 -81.51 19.64
N ALA A 1063 -67.61 -80.49 19.45
CA ALA A 1063 -69.01 -80.66 19.05
C ALA A 1063 -69.04 -81.02 17.55
N VAL A 1064 -69.49 -82.23 17.22
CA VAL A 1064 -69.56 -82.73 15.84
C VAL A 1064 -71.00 -82.67 15.34
N ALA A 1065 -71.23 -81.87 14.30
CA ALA A 1065 -72.44 -81.88 13.50
C ALA A 1065 -72.23 -82.71 12.23
N ILE A 1066 -73.18 -83.62 11.96
CA ILE A 1066 -73.21 -84.41 10.72
C ILE A 1066 -74.29 -83.85 9.81
N ASN A 1067 -73.91 -83.59 8.55
CA ASN A 1067 -74.81 -83.16 7.49
C ASN A 1067 -74.96 -84.32 6.50
N PRO A 1068 -75.93 -85.22 6.73
CA PRO A 1068 -76.14 -86.38 5.87
C PRO A 1068 -76.82 -86.00 4.55
N GLN A 1069 -76.47 -86.71 3.49
CA GLN A 1069 -77.00 -86.52 2.13
C GLN A 1069 -77.75 -87.77 1.69
N ASN A 1070 -78.81 -87.58 0.89
CA ASN A 1070 -79.64 -88.65 0.32
C ASN A 1070 -80.27 -89.59 1.37
N MET A 1071 -80.80 -89.02 2.48
CA MET A 1071 -81.53 -89.80 3.48
C MET A 1071 -82.93 -90.18 3.00
N ALA A 1072 -83.33 -91.44 3.20
CA ALA A 1072 -84.70 -91.89 3.04
C ALA A 1072 -85.48 -91.75 4.36
N THR A 1073 -86.81 -91.71 4.28
CA THR A 1073 -87.68 -91.65 5.47
C THR A 1073 -87.43 -92.86 6.37
N GLY A 1074 -87.02 -92.62 7.62
CA GLY A 1074 -86.69 -93.65 8.61
C GLY A 1074 -85.20 -94.01 8.71
N ASP A 1075 -84.33 -93.46 7.85
CA ASP A 1075 -82.88 -93.51 8.06
C ASP A 1075 -82.48 -92.63 9.25
N TYR A 1076 -81.47 -93.05 10.00
CA TYR A 1076 -80.87 -92.26 11.07
C TYR A 1076 -79.37 -92.55 11.20
N PHE A 1077 -78.65 -91.72 11.95
CA PHE A 1077 -77.23 -91.90 12.20
C PHE A 1077 -76.93 -91.78 13.69
N GLU A 1078 -75.90 -92.51 14.13
CA GLU A 1078 -75.37 -92.45 15.48
C GLU A 1078 -73.93 -91.95 15.39
N VAL A 1079 -73.59 -90.94 16.21
CA VAL A 1079 -72.21 -90.49 16.41
C VAL A 1079 -71.75 -91.01 17.76
N THR A 1080 -70.67 -91.78 17.77
CA THR A 1080 -70.08 -92.38 18.97
C THR A 1080 -68.55 -92.17 18.96
N ASN A 1081 -67.89 -92.41 20.10
CA ASN A 1081 -66.43 -92.28 20.24
C ASN A 1081 -65.85 -90.92 19.81
N VAL A 1082 -66.55 -89.81 20.10
CA VAL A 1082 -66.00 -88.47 19.86
C VAL A 1082 -64.79 -88.27 20.76
N SER A 1083 -63.65 -87.96 20.16
CA SER A 1083 -62.37 -87.71 20.82
C SER A 1083 -61.69 -86.48 20.19
N GLY A 1084 -60.55 -86.07 20.74
CA GLY A 1084 -59.76 -84.97 20.15
C GLY A 1084 -59.23 -85.29 18.75
N THR A 1085 -59.13 -86.56 18.36
CA THR A 1085 -58.55 -86.99 17.07
C THR A 1085 -59.58 -87.42 16.04
N GLY A 1086 -60.84 -87.64 16.44
CA GLY A 1086 -61.88 -88.06 15.50
C GLY A 1086 -63.18 -88.48 16.18
N PHE A 1087 -64.07 -89.07 15.39
CA PHE A 1087 -65.33 -89.65 15.86
C PHE A 1087 -65.72 -90.84 14.98
N THR A 1088 -66.65 -91.66 15.45
CA THR A 1088 -67.25 -92.75 14.66
C THR A 1088 -68.68 -92.37 14.28
N VAL A 1089 -69.05 -92.52 13.01
CA VAL A 1089 -70.43 -92.35 12.55
C VAL A 1089 -70.96 -93.62 11.91
N HIS A 1090 -72.19 -93.99 12.25
CA HIS A 1090 -72.85 -95.19 11.71
C HIS A 1090 -74.26 -94.84 11.22
N PHE A 1091 -74.53 -95.10 9.95
CA PHE A 1091 -75.84 -94.91 9.33
C PHE A 1091 -76.64 -96.20 9.33
N LYS A 1092 -77.90 -96.13 9.76
CA LYS A 1092 -78.84 -97.25 9.87
C LYS A 1092 -80.18 -96.87 9.24
N ASN A 1093 -80.86 -97.85 8.64
CA ASN A 1093 -82.24 -97.67 8.18
C ASN A 1093 -83.25 -97.92 9.32
N SER A 1094 -84.54 -97.78 9.02
CA SER A 1094 -85.63 -98.00 9.98
C SER A 1094 -85.72 -99.43 10.57
N SER A 1095 -84.97 -100.39 10.02
CA SER A 1095 -84.88 -101.77 10.52
C SER A 1095 -83.56 -102.05 11.24
N ASN A 1096 -82.79 -101.01 11.61
CA ASN A 1096 -81.45 -101.08 12.21
C ASN A 1096 -80.38 -101.76 11.33
N ALA A 1097 -80.63 -101.96 10.04
CA ALA A 1097 -79.63 -102.49 9.12
C ALA A 1097 -78.64 -101.39 8.69
N SER A 1098 -77.35 -101.73 8.61
CA SER A 1098 -76.29 -100.80 8.22
C SER A 1098 -76.44 -100.38 6.76
N ILE A 1099 -76.36 -99.08 6.50
CA ILE A 1099 -76.52 -98.50 5.16
C ILE A 1099 -75.38 -97.54 4.84
N ASN A 1100 -75.02 -97.46 3.55
CA ASN A 1100 -74.04 -96.50 3.06
C ASN A 1100 -74.73 -95.17 2.69
N ARG A 1101 -74.27 -94.06 3.26
CA ARG A 1101 -74.71 -92.69 2.94
C ARG A 1101 -73.51 -91.78 2.80
N ASN A 1102 -73.69 -90.71 2.02
CA ASN A 1102 -72.72 -89.63 1.94
C ASN A 1102 -73.03 -88.60 3.02
N PHE A 1103 -72.01 -88.03 3.65
CA PHE A 1103 -72.18 -86.97 4.62
C PHE A 1103 -70.97 -86.02 4.61
N THR A 1104 -71.18 -84.81 5.10
CA THR A 1104 -70.09 -83.92 5.54
C THR A 1104 -70.19 -83.75 7.05
N TYR A 1105 -69.09 -83.39 7.71
CA TYR A 1105 -69.11 -83.00 9.12
C TYR A 1105 -68.60 -81.59 9.32
N GLN A 1106 -69.10 -80.95 10.37
CA GLN A 1106 -68.54 -79.73 10.95
C GLN A 1106 -68.23 -80.00 12.42
N ALA A 1107 -66.97 -79.83 12.82
CA ALA A 1107 -66.52 -80.00 14.19
C ALA A 1107 -66.06 -78.64 14.75
N VAL A 1108 -66.62 -78.24 15.89
CA VAL A 1108 -66.22 -77.01 16.61
C VAL A 1108 -65.58 -77.39 17.93
N GLY A 1109 -64.40 -76.84 18.21
CA GLY A 1109 -63.67 -77.09 19.45
C GLY A 1109 -62.53 -76.09 19.61
N PHE A 1110 -61.59 -76.34 20.51
CA PHE A 1110 -60.50 -75.40 20.81
C PHE A 1110 -59.14 -75.91 20.34
N GLY A 1111 -58.26 -74.98 19.97
CA GLY A 1111 -56.86 -75.22 19.66
C GLY A 1111 -56.62 -75.86 18.29
N LYS A 1112 -55.70 -75.28 17.51
CA LYS A 1112 -55.25 -75.82 16.22
C LYS A 1112 -54.11 -76.82 16.47
N GLY A 1113 -54.42 -78.11 16.45
CA GLY A 1113 -53.42 -79.18 16.49
C GLY A 1113 -52.66 -79.28 15.17
N GLY A 1114 -51.41 -79.77 15.20
CA GLY A 1114 -50.58 -80.01 14.01
C GLY A 1114 -49.48 -78.98 13.83
#